data_AF-A0A0E2AWQ1-F1
#
_entry.id   AF-A0A0E2AWQ1-F1
#
_cell.length_a   1.000
_cell.length_b   1.000
_cell.length_c   1.000
_cell.angle_alpha   90.00
_cell.angle_beta   90.00
_cell.angle_gamma   90.00
#
_symmetry.space_group_name_H-M   'P 1'
#
loop_
_entity.id
_entity.type
_entity.pdbx_description
1 polymer ?
#
loop_
_entity_poly.entity_id
_entity_poly.type
_entity_poly.pdbx_seq_one_letter_code
_entity_poly.pdbx_strand_id
1 'polypeptide(L)'
;MFIRCWMFLILLLLIPVLKGCNRISSSDKNVVKKDLTRILKNKELECTGDTNQEIETFRHHWKKNPGRYSDLNPKDRWKNVQLTLYTEESLFINESQDSLFVPAGGECILKLEEEFCGDVFRFYATSLSKGTNGLSGEGELRIFLDDEQIFEQNLKSQKLKWNPYILPLEFKNVGNLKTIVKADLESPKVWNRTEQKKEKNCNSDAFLKIRWDSKTGAGLFLGSPYILKKQNIEKKNVILIVIDALRRDSLSSGGSPFPTTPVLDSFSKDSIVFKKTIANGNWTKPSMLSFFTSEIASNLGLGNAWFYTNAQQRKIFYSKKPFTLPNAFRKEGYFTESIMNNVFLMDYTSVGVDLGFHKIQQVGKDNLDTEELVSRAETFFREHKEDLFFLHLNLNTPHWGYRPPFQFLQELKKKSDPLLWNQLDEYQQKYFGEVRYTDFLLGKIFDELKKQGLFENSWIVITSDHGELLEISHYYHHHFIAEKVYAHGETHYEKEIRVPWIIHPPKSFLNQIQKSEFSDQVSLLSLMPTLLGLNRISYPKDKLKGNDYSKVIFGEKGPESEPVIYTEGRFSESILTPDFKYIRRYPGYDSVRRTREGISHKMPEELYDLIKDPMELENLVNSNFTLLGEARSILKENQLSKNSFFLRLPKCENVCEREVRFFSKGGIYRYDFTGDLKVLQEDSKNIVLKILNTSNAFDQVLEVKTVDPSPIFKLKILKNGILENYRVGKWGIRSDVSWEILKDEPDYVALDKPPYRYSSSKIPFLYYHTGFSGGKETEEEAAMGQEVRKILESWGYIHQ
;
A
#
# COMPACT_ATOMS: atom_id res chain seq x y z
N MET A 1 25.72 79.10 3.09
CA MET A 1 26.51 77.92 3.48
C MET A 1 25.55 76.82 3.91
N PHE A 2 24.88 76.16 2.95
CA PHE A 2 23.92 75.08 3.22
C PHE A 2 23.91 74.13 2.01
N ILE A 3 24.57 72.98 2.15
CA ILE A 3 24.43 71.84 1.24
C ILE A 3 24.44 70.59 2.11
N ARG A 4 23.27 69.97 2.28
CA ARG A 4 23.04 68.52 2.45
C ARG A 4 21.56 68.27 2.67
N CYS A 5 20.85 68.10 1.56
CA CYS A 5 19.66 67.27 1.42
C CYS A 5 19.25 67.41 -0.04
N TRP A 6 19.37 66.32 -0.81
CA TRP A 6 18.64 65.99 -2.04
C TRP A 6 19.47 64.98 -2.84
N MET A 7 19.37 63.70 -2.46
CA MET A 7 19.71 62.57 -3.33
C MET A 7 18.99 61.30 -2.84
N PHE A 8 17.66 61.41 -2.71
CA PHE A 8 16.76 60.30 -2.38
C PHE A 8 15.53 60.34 -3.28
N LEU A 9 15.74 60.46 -4.60
CA LEU A 9 14.67 60.37 -5.59
C LEU A 9 15.29 60.21 -7.00
N ILE A 10 15.95 59.07 -7.24
CA ILE A 10 16.19 58.39 -8.53
C ILE A 10 16.81 57.03 -8.15
N LEU A 11 15.99 56.12 -7.63
CA LEU A 11 16.36 54.69 -7.45
C LEU A 11 15.10 53.82 -7.40
N LEU A 12 14.13 54.14 -8.27
CA LEU A 12 12.85 53.43 -8.37
C LEU A 12 12.43 53.11 -9.81
N LEU A 13 13.31 53.32 -10.79
CA LEU A 13 13.08 53.00 -12.19
C LEU A 13 14.38 52.46 -12.77
N LEU A 14 14.60 51.14 -12.62
CA LEU A 14 15.46 50.24 -13.43
C LEU A 14 15.91 49.03 -12.59
N ILE A 15 14.96 48.19 -12.20
CA ILE A 15 15.21 46.75 -12.03
C ILE A 15 14.05 45.99 -12.69
N PRO A 16 14.13 45.74 -14.01
CA PRO A 16 13.74 44.46 -14.56
C PRO A 16 15.00 43.75 -15.08
N VAL A 17 14.96 42.42 -15.17
CA VAL A 17 16.06 41.52 -15.57
C VAL A 17 16.90 41.02 -14.39
N LEU A 18 16.37 39.99 -13.70
CA LEU A 18 17.05 38.78 -13.20
C LEU A 18 16.22 38.05 -12.13
N LYS A 19 14.95 37.76 -12.45
CA LYS A 19 14.22 36.58 -11.94
C LYS A 19 13.34 36.10 -13.07
N GLY A 20 13.84 35.17 -13.87
CA GLY A 20 13.01 34.43 -14.82
C GLY A 20 11.98 33.64 -14.04
N CYS A 21 10.79 34.22 -13.85
CA CYS A 21 9.63 33.48 -13.38
C CYS A 21 9.26 32.48 -14.47
N ASN A 22 9.76 31.25 -14.36
CA ASN A 22 9.17 30.08 -15.02
C ASN A 22 7.75 29.91 -14.46
N ARG A 23 6.78 30.68 -14.97
CA ARG A 23 5.37 30.47 -14.68
C ARG A 23 4.97 29.13 -15.30
N ILE A 24 4.64 28.15 -14.47
CA ILE A 24 3.99 26.91 -14.93
C ILE A 24 2.65 27.30 -15.54
N SER A 25 2.36 26.79 -16.73
CA SER A 25 1.05 27.01 -17.35
C SER A 25 -0.01 26.26 -16.54
N SER A 26 -0.86 27.02 -15.86
CA SER A 26 -2.05 26.51 -15.22
C SER A 26 -3.08 26.08 -16.27
N SER A 27 -3.93 25.11 -15.94
CA SER A 27 -5.00 24.63 -16.81
C SER A 27 -6.30 24.45 -16.01
N ASP A 28 -7.44 24.69 -16.65
CA ASP A 28 -8.74 24.51 -16.02
C ASP A 28 -9.07 23.02 -15.84
N LYS A 29 -9.13 22.57 -14.58
CA LYS A 29 -9.41 21.19 -14.20
C LYS A 29 -10.61 21.12 -13.26
N ASN A 30 -11.34 20.01 -13.31
CA ASN A 30 -12.32 19.68 -12.28
C ASN A 30 -11.56 19.15 -11.07
N VAL A 31 -11.67 19.87 -9.95
CA VAL A 31 -11.00 19.55 -8.70
C VAL A 31 -12.06 19.11 -7.70
N VAL A 32 -11.77 18.06 -6.92
CA VAL A 32 -12.62 17.64 -5.80
C VAL A 32 -12.61 18.74 -4.74
N LYS A 33 -13.73 19.45 -4.62
CA LYS A 33 -13.95 20.53 -3.64
C LYS A 33 -14.46 19.97 -2.31
N LYS A 34 -15.43 19.06 -2.36
CA LYS A 34 -15.97 18.35 -1.19
C LYS A 34 -16.08 16.87 -1.47
N ASP A 35 -15.59 16.05 -0.55
CA ASP A 35 -15.70 14.60 -0.56
C ASP A 35 -16.61 14.16 0.59
N LEU A 36 -17.82 13.72 0.26
CA LEU A 36 -18.87 13.45 1.25
C LEU A 36 -18.49 12.28 2.18
N THR A 37 -17.54 11.42 1.78
CA THR A 37 -17.09 10.31 2.63
C THR A 37 -16.05 10.73 3.68
N ARG A 38 -15.50 11.95 3.57
CA ARG A 38 -14.47 12.50 4.45
C ARG A 38 -14.96 13.64 5.36
N ILE A 39 -16.06 14.30 5.01
CA ILE A 39 -16.60 15.45 5.77
C ILE A 39 -17.66 15.08 6.83
N LEU A 40 -17.94 13.77 7.03
CA LEU A 40 -18.93 13.26 7.99
C LEU A 40 -18.62 13.67 9.46
N LYS A 41 -17.35 13.92 9.79
CA LYS A 41 -16.95 14.29 11.15
C LYS A 41 -17.31 15.72 11.53
N ASN A 42 -17.32 16.64 10.57
CA ASN A 42 -17.38 18.09 10.82
C ASN A 42 -18.82 18.61 11.06
N LYS A 43 -19.83 17.73 11.14
CA LYS A 43 -21.26 18.07 11.12
C LYS A 43 -21.72 18.86 9.88
N GLU A 44 -20.85 19.01 8.88
CA GLU A 44 -21.23 19.55 7.58
C GLU A 44 -22.21 18.62 6.85
N LEU A 45 -22.06 17.31 7.05
CA LEU A 45 -22.94 16.26 6.54
C LEU A 45 -23.55 15.48 7.70
N GLU A 46 -24.86 15.57 7.85
CA GLU A 46 -25.63 14.82 8.85
C GLU A 46 -26.55 13.82 8.17
N CYS A 47 -26.48 12.55 8.59
CA CYS A 47 -27.34 11.49 8.06
C CYS A 47 -28.24 10.93 9.18
N THR A 48 -29.51 10.71 8.87
CA THR A 48 -30.50 10.12 9.78
C THR A 48 -30.49 8.58 9.71
N GLY A 49 -30.99 7.94 10.77
CA GLY A 49 -31.09 6.49 10.90
C GLY A 49 -29.92 5.85 11.68
N ASP A 50 -30.17 4.64 12.21
CA ASP A 50 -29.12 3.85 12.89
C ASP A 50 -28.34 3.01 11.86
N THR A 51 -27.28 3.63 11.36
CA THR A 51 -26.37 3.03 10.39
C THR A 51 -25.74 1.73 10.89
N ASN A 52 -25.41 1.65 12.20
CA ASN A 52 -24.74 0.47 12.76
C ASN A 52 -25.70 -0.72 12.84
N GLN A 53 -26.91 -0.47 13.35
CA GLN A 53 -27.91 -1.50 13.45
C GLN A 53 -28.29 -2.01 12.05
N GLU A 54 -28.50 -1.11 11.09
CA GLU A 54 -28.93 -1.53 9.76
C GLU A 54 -27.83 -2.23 8.98
N ILE A 55 -26.57 -1.78 9.10
CA ILE A 55 -25.48 -2.43 8.39
C ILE A 55 -25.28 -3.87 8.86
N GLU A 56 -25.50 -4.19 10.14
CA GLU A 56 -25.45 -5.55 10.69
C GLU A 56 -26.42 -6.52 10.00
N THR A 57 -27.53 -6.01 9.46
CA THR A 57 -28.57 -6.84 8.83
C THR A 57 -28.20 -7.38 7.44
N PHE A 58 -27.18 -6.84 6.77
CA PHE A 58 -26.75 -7.36 5.47
C PHE A 58 -25.74 -8.51 5.65
N ARG A 59 -26.11 -9.74 5.25
CA ARG A 59 -25.29 -10.96 5.44
C ARG A 59 -23.92 -10.95 4.77
N HIS A 60 -23.70 -10.17 3.70
CA HIS A 60 -22.40 -10.11 2.99
C HIS A 60 -21.42 -9.15 3.65
N HIS A 61 -21.23 -9.28 4.97
CA HIS A 61 -20.27 -8.49 5.77
C HIS A 61 -18.85 -8.54 5.20
N TRP A 62 -18.49 -9.63 4.54
CA TRP A 62 -17.18 -9.79 3.92
C TRP A 62 -16.96 -8.92 2.67
N LYS A 63 -17.97 -8.27 2.07
CA LYS A 63 -17.78 -7.36 0.92
C LYS A 63 -17.75 -5.88 1.31
N LYS A 64 -17.74 -5.58 2.61
CA LYS A 64 -17.80 -4.22 3.11
C LYS A 64 -16.92 -4.04 4.33
N ASN A 65 -16.33 -2.85 4.44
CA ASN A 65 -15.58 -2.46 5.62
C ASN A 65 -15.98 -1.05 6.06
N PRO A 66 -15.89 -0.75 7.37
CA PRO A 66 -15.99 0.63 7.82
C PRO A 66 -14.82 1.43 7.23
N GLY A 67 -15.13 2.61 6.69
CA GLY A 67 -14.19 3.49 6.01
C GLY A 67 -13.05 3.86 6.94
N ARG A 68 -11.84 3.39 6.61
CA ARG A 68 -10.66 3.43 7.48
C ARG A 68 -10.12 4.84 7.71
N TYR A 69 -10.39 5.73 6.74
CA TYR A 69 -9.88 7.09 6.66
C TYR A 69 -11.00 8.15 6.77
N SER A 70 -12.14 7.80 7.36
CA SER A 70 -13.28 8.71 7.56
C SER A 70 -13.09 9.71 8.71
N ASP A 71 -12.05 9.55 9.53
CA ASP A 71 -11.82 10.24 10.81
C ASP A 71 -12.95 10.13 11.85
N LEU A 72 -13.98 9.34 11.54
CA LEU A 72 -15.11 9.04 12.43
C LEU A 72 -14.69 8.17 13.61
N ASN A 73 -15.38 8.39 14.73
CA ASN A 73 -15.29 7.51 15.89
C ASN A 73 -15.67 6.08 15.49
N PRO A 74 -15.07 5.03 16.10
CA PRO A 74 -15.31 3.64 15.72
C PRO A 74 -16.80 3.27 15.58
N LYS A 75 -17.64 3.76 16.50
CA LYS A 75 -19.09 3.55 16.49
C LYS A 75 -19.84 4.24 15.34
N ASP A 76 -19.23 5.18 14.64
CA ASP A 76 -19.88 5.94 13.56
C ASP A 76 -19.32 5.57 12.19
N ARG A 77 -18.22 4.79 12.13
CA ARG A 77 -17.49 4.56 10.88
C ARG A 77 -18.34 3.92 9.80
N TRP A 78 -19.36 3.14 10.15
CA TRP A 78 -20.26 2.51 9.19
C TRP A 78 -21.11 3.50 8.37
N LYS A 79 -21.08 4.80 8.67
CA LYS A 79 -21.62 5.86 7.79
C LYS A 79 -20.79 6.02 6.52
N ASN A 80 -19.49 5.75 6.60
CA ASN A 80 -18.60 5.60 5.45
C ASN A 80 -18.27 4.12 5.29
N VAL A 81 -18.68 3.50 4.19
CA VAL A 81 -18.48 2.09 3.93
C VAL A 81 -17.62 1.94 2.69
N GLN A 82 -16.49 1.27 2.79
CA GLN A 82 -15.84 0.74 1.61
C GLN A 82 -16.65 -0.48 1.15
N LEU A 83 -17.46 -0.33 0.10
CA LEU A 83 -18.30 -1.39 -0.44
C LEU A 83 -17.68 -1.95 -1.73
N THR A 84 -17.50 -3.27 -1.78
CA THR A 84 -17.07 -3.97 -2.98
C THR A 84 -18.24 -4.70 -3.65
N LEU A 85 -18.43 -4.43 -4.93
CA LEU A 85 -19.36 -5.17 -5.79
C LEU A 85 -18.59 -6.10 -6.72
N TYR A 86 -19.21 -7.23 -7.02
CA TYR A 86 -18.71 -8.16 -8.02
C TYR A 86 -19.45 -7.90 -9.33
N THR A 87 -18.81 -7.14 -10.22
CA THR A 87 -19.50 -6.50 -11.35
C THR A 87 -19.50 -7.37 -12.61
N GLU A 88 -18.50 -8.25 -12.77
CA GLU A 88 -18.42 -9.19 -13.87
C GLU A 88 -17.87 -10.54 -13.39
N GLU A 89 -18.70 -11.58 -13.50
CA GLU A 89 -18.38 -12.90 -12.97
C GLU A 89 -17.38 -13.67 -13.82
N SER A 90 -17.41 -13.47 -15.13
CA SER A 90 -16.55 -14.21 -16.06
C SER A 90 -15.06 -13.80 -16.02
N LEU A 91 -14.79 -12.60 -15.50
CA LEU A 91 -13.46 -11.98 -15.37
C LEU A 91 -13.04 -11.76 -13.91
N PHE A 92 -13.84 -12.24 -12.96
CA PHE A 92 -13.63 -12.04 -11.52
C PHE A 92 -13.43 -10.57 -11.12
N ILE A 93 -14.24 -9.66 -11.67
CA ILE A 93 -14.02 -8.22 -11.47
C ILE A 93 -14.68 -7.76 -10.18
N ASN A 94 -13.85 -7.18 -9.31
CA ASN A 94 -14.28 -6.54 -8.07
C ASN A 94 -14.12 -5.02 -8.18
N GLU A 95 -15.18 -4.28 -7.91
CA GLU A 95 -15.17 -2.82 -7.84
C GLU A 95 -15.50 -2.34 -6.43
N SER A 96 -14.48 -1.82 -5.75
CA SER A 96 -14.57 -1.28 -4.40
C SER A 96 -14.61 0.24 -4.41
N GLN A 97 -15.53 0.83 -3.66
CA GLN A 97 -15.65 2.29 -3.53
C GLN A 97 -15.87 2.70 -2.08
N ASP A 98 -15.19 3.77 -1.66
CA ASP A 98 -15.57 4.51 -0.45
C ASP A 98 -16.98 5.08 -0.66
N SER A 99 -17.92 4.73 0.21
CA SER A 99 -19.34 4.98 -0.01
C SER A 99 -20.01 5.61 1.19
N LEU A 100 -20.86 6.60 0.98
CA LEU A 100 -21.80 7.07 1.99
C LEU A 100 -22.97 6.09 2.07
N PHE A 101 -23.24 5.54 3.26
CA PHE A 101 -24.34 4.62 3.48
C PHE A 101 -25.57 5.36 4.03
N VAL A 102 -26.68 5.28 3.31
CA VAL A 102 -27.97 5.89 3.67
C VAL A 102 -28.96 4.78 4.02
N PRO A 103 -29.41 4.70 5.29
CA PRO A 103 -30.42 3.75 5.77
C PRO A 103 -31.72 3.74 4.96
N ALA A 104 -32.50 2.67 5.07
CA ALA A 104 -33.82 2.58 4.46
C ALA A 104 -34.77 3.67 5.02
N GLY A 105 -35.23 4.58 4.17
CA GLY A 105 -36.03 5.73 4.61
C GLY A 105 -35.20 6.86 5.24
N GLY A 106 -33.87 6.75 5.20
CA GLY A 106 -32.95 7.75 5.71
C GLY A 106 -32.74 8.91 4.75
N GLU A 107 -32.16 9.98 5.30
CA GLU A 107 -31.73 11.16 4.55
C GLU A 107 -30.37 11.65 5.05
N CYS A 108 -29.60 12.25 4.15
CA CYS A 108 -28.35 12.94 4.46
C CYS A 108 -28.42 14.38 3.98
N ILE A 109 -28.07 15.32 4.84
CA ILE A 109 -28.12 16.77 4.59
C ILE A 109 -26.69 17.30 4.66
N LEU A 110 -26.21 17.84 3.54
CA LEU A 110 -24.93 18.54 3.44
C LEU A 110 -25.19 20.04 3.46
N LYS A 111 -24.59 20.78 4.41
CA LYS A 111 -24.56 22.24 4.36
C LYS A 111 -23.55 22.72 3.29
N LEU A 112 -24.01 23.54 2.36
CA LEU A 112 -23.21 24.18 1.33
C LEU A 112 -22.86 25.61 1.79
N GLU A 113 -21.57 25.92 1.88
CA GLU A 113 -21.04 27.26 2.24
C GLU A 113 -20.97 28.20 1.01
N GLU A 114 -20.62 29.47 1.22
CA GLU A 114 -20.83 30.68 0.40
C GLU A 114 -20.53 30.67 -1.13
N GLU A 115 -19.97 29.60 -1.74
CA GLU A 115 -19.57 29.61 -3.17
C GLU A 115 -19.81 28.28 -3.94
N PHE A 116 -20.99 27.67 -3.89
CA PHE A 116 -21.34 26.58 -4.82
C PHE A 116 -21.97 27.15 -6.09
N CYS A 117 -21.15 27.45 -7.10
CA CYS A 117 -21.58 28.18 -8.28
C CYS A 117 -21.03 27.59 -9.59
N GLY A 118 -21.81 26.69 -10.21
CA GLY A 118 -21.37 25.87 -11.36
C GLY A 118 -20.58 24.63 -10.95
N ASP A 119 -20.74 24.20 -9.70
CA ASP A 119 -20.17 22.97 -9.16
C ASP A 119 -20.99 21.76 -9.63
N VAL A 120 -20.37 20.59 -9.65
CA VAL A 120 -20.99 19.35 -10.15
C VAL A 120 -20.89 18.27 -9.08
N PHE A 121 -22.02 17.72 -8.66
CA PHE A 121 -22.07 16.56 -7.79
C PHE A 121 -21.96 15.27 -8.62
N ARG A 122 -20.88 14.51 -8.44
CA ARG A 122 -20.66 13.22 -9.08
C ARG A 122 -20.68 12.13 -8.03
N PHE A 123 -21.37 11.04 -8.34
CA PHE A 123 -21.46 9.87 -7.46
C PHE A 123 -21.83 8.63 -8.26
N TYR A 124 -21.57 7.46 -7.66
CA TYR A 124 -22.14 6.20 -8.08
C TYR A 124 -23.24 5.80 -7.10
N ALA A 125 -24.30 5.15 -7.54
CA ALA A 125 -25.32 4.63 -6.64
C ALA A 125 -25.61 3.15 -6.87
N THR A 126 -25.78 2.44 -5.76
CA THR A 126 -26.34 1.08 -5.72
C THR A 126 -27.17 0.91 -4.46
N SER A 127 -28.03 -0.10 -4.43
CA SER A 127 -28.83 -0.44 -3.26
C SER A 127 -28.83 -1.95 -3.01
N LEU A 128 -28.74 -2.31 -1.74
CA LEU A 128 -28.71 -3.70 -1.29
C LEU A 128 -29.85 -3.94 -0.31
N SER A 129 -30.50 -5.10 -0.40
CA SER A 129 -31.55 -5.54 0.52
C SER A 129 -31.03 -6.59 1.53
N LYS A 130 -31.81 -6.86 2.58
CA LYS A 130 -31.45 -7.75 3.70
C LYS A 130 -31.49 -9.26 3.34
N GLY A 131 -31.88 -9.62 2.12
CA GLY A 131 -32.18 -11.01 1.70
C GLY A 131 -30.97 -11.91 1.36
N THR A 132 -31.20 -13.22 1.24
CA THR A 132 -30.18 -14.28 1.09
C THR A 132 -29.37 -14.25 -0.21
N ASN A 133 -29.87 -13.61 -1.26
CA ASN A 133 -29.23 -13.57 -2.58
C ASN A 133 -28.67 -12.18 -2.95
N GLY A 134 -28.70 -11.19 -2.04
CA GLY A 134 -28.09 -9.87 -2.24
C GLY A 134 -28.58 -9.06 -3.45
N LEU A 135 -29.58 -9.53 -4.20
CA LEU A 135 -29.99 -8.97 -5.47
C LEU A 135 -31.31 -8.21 -5.32
N SER A 136 -31.25 -6.92 -5.66
CA SER A 136 -32.33 -5.93 -5.72
C SER A 136 -32.80 -5.35 -4.40
N GLY A 137 -32.06 -4.36 -3.92
CA GLY A 137 -32.72 -3.23 -3.31
C GLY A 137 -33.58 -2.50 -4.35
N GLU A 138 -34.82 -2.17 -3.99
CA GLU A 138 -35.64 -1.25 -4.77
C GLU A 138 -36.01 -0.06 -3.90
N GLY A 139 -35.89 1.12 -4.48
CA GLY A 139 -36.29 2.36 -3.87
C GLY A 139 -36.07 3.54 -4.80
N GLU A 140 -36.37 4.71 -4.29
CA GLU A 140 -36.27 5.96 -5.00
C GLU A 140 -35.20 6.84 -4.35
N LEU A 141 -34.17 7.19 -5.13
CA LEU A 141 -33.16 8.16 -4.75
C LEU A 141 -33.62 9.53 -5.20
N ARG A 142 -33.80 10.45 -4.24
CA ARG A 142 -34.15 11.84 -4.50
C ARG A 142 -33.08 12.76 -3.97
N ILE A 143 -32.67 13.76 -4.75
CA ILE A 143 -31.73 14.79 -4.31
C ILE A 143 -32.40 16.15 -4.45
N PHE A 144 -32.30 16.94 -3.39
CA PHE A 144 -32.85 18.28 -3.29
C PHE A 144 -31.71 19.27 -3.09
N LEU A 145 -31.85 20.43 -3.70
CA LEU A 145 -31.09 21.62 -3.37
C LEU A 145 -32.05 22.56 -2.65
N ASP A 146 -31.80 22.80 -1.37
CA ASP A 146 -32.77 23.35 -0.42
C ASP A 146 -34.05 22.49 -0.38
N ASP A 147 -35.19 23.08 -0.73
CA ASP A 147 -36.48 22.39 -0.81
C ASP A 147 -36.86 22.00 -2.25
N GLU A 148 -36.04 22.33 -3.25
CA GLU A 148 -36.29 22.00 -4.65
C GLU A 148 -35.71 20.64 -5.01
N GLN A 149 -36.55 19.72 -5.50
CA GLN A 149 -36.10 18.42 -5.99
C GLN A 149 -35.42 18.57 -7.36
N ILE A 150 -34.11 18.31 -7.42
CA ILE A 150 -33.31 18.45 -8.64
C ILE A 150 -32.97 17.10 -9.29
N PHE A 151 -33.16 15.99 -8.57
CA PHE A 151 -32.89 14.66 -9.09
C PHE A 151 -33.84 13.63 -8.49
N GLU A 152 -34.27 12.69 -9.32
CA GLU A 152 -35.06 11.53 -8.91
C GLU A 152 -34.68 10.34 -9.78
N GLN A 153 -34.36 9.22 -9.15
CA GLN A 153 -34.07 7.99 -9.85
C GLN A 153 -34.60 6.79 -9.07
N ASN A 154 -35.48 6.04 -9.72
CA ASN A 154 -35.86 4.71 -9.26
C ASN A 154 -34.67 3.76 -9.48
N LEU A 155 -34.12 3.23 -8.39
CA LEU A 155 -33.04 2.24 -8.41
C LEU A 155 -33.65 0.85 -8.24
N LYS A 156 -33.48 0.01 -9.27
CA LYS A 156 -33.83 -1.42 -9.26
C LYS A 156 -32.58 -2.22 -9.56
N SER A 157 -31.94 -2.79 -8.54
CA SER A 157 -30.67 -3.49 -8.74
C SER A 157 -30.88 -4.96 -9.12
N GLN A 158 -31.15 -5.28 -10.40
CA GLN A 158 -31.23 -6.67 -10.87
C GLN A 158 -29.86 -7.39 -10.92
N LYS A 159 -28.75 -6.63 -10.89
CA LYS A 159 -27.36 -7.11 -10.85
C LYS A 159 -26.52 -6.18 -9.98
N LEU A 160 -25.53 -6.72 -9.26
CA LEU A 160 -24.59 -5.96 -8.41
C LEU A 160 -23.68 -5.06 -9.26
N LYS A 161 -24.15 -3.84 -9.57
CA LYS A 161 -23.37 -2.84 -10.31
C LYS A 161 -23.46 -1.45 -9.68
N TRP A 162 -22.44 -0.66 -9.96
CA TRP A 162 -22.42 0.77 -9.70
C TRP A 162 -23.10 1.51 -10.86
N ASN A 163 -24.01 2.42 -10.55
CA ASN A 163 -24.63 3.28 -11.56
C ASN A 163 -24.05 4.69 -11.42
N PRO A 164 -23.32 5.22 -12.42
CA PRO A 164 -22.73 6.55 -12.37
C PRO A 164 -23.77 7.66 -12.61
N TYR A 165 -23.62 8.77 -11.88
CA TYR A 165 -24.45 9.96 -12.01
C TYR A 165 -23.59 11.23 -11.92
N ILE A 166 -23.97 12.23 -12.71
CA ILE A 166 -23.37 13.56 -12.71
C ILE A 166 -24.51 14.58 -12.65
N LEU A 167 -24.52 15.42 -11.62
CA LEU A 167 -25.59 16.36 -11.31
C LEU A 167 -25.02 17.78 -11.17
N PRO A 168 -25.29 18.69 -12.12
CA PRO A 168 -24.97 20.10 -11.97
C PRO A 168 -25.76 20.72 -10.80
N LEU A 169 -25.08 21.51 -9.96
CA LEU A 169 -25.71 22.23 -8.84
C LEU A 169 -25.97 23.69 -9.25
N GLU A 170 -27.17 23.99 -9.78
CA GLU A 170 -27.59 25.33 -10.22
C GLU A 170 -28.94 25.75 -9.60
N PHE A 171 -29.10 27.02 -9.20
CA PHE A 171 -30.27 27.57 -8.48
C PHE A 171 -31.38 28.20 -9.38
N LYS A 172 -31.35 28.08 -10.71
CA LYS A 172 -32.34 28.79 -11.55
C LYS A 172 -33.69 28.06 -11.60
N ASN A 173 -34.74 28.85 -11.38
CA ASN A 173 -36.17 28.65 -11.61
C ASN A 173 -36.45 28.22 -13.07
N VAL A 174 -36.08 26.99 -13.43
CA VAL A 174 -36.20 26.43 -14.77
C VAL A 174 -37.18 25.28 -14.68
N GLY A 175 -38.43 25.52 -15.11
CA GLY A 175 -39.49 24.52 -15.10
C GLY A 175 -38.97 23.15 -15.56
N ASN A 176 -39.13 22.15 -14.70
CA ASN A 176 -38.74 20.75 -14.92
C ASN A 176 -37.36 20.59 -15.56
N LEU A 177 -36.29 20.75 -14.76
CA LEU A 177 -34.96 20.22 -15.09
C LEU A 177 -34.98 18.67 -15.12
N LYS A 178 -35.64 18.09 -16.13
CA LYS A 178 -35.45 16.70 -16.56
C LYS A 178 -34.15 16.52 -17.36
N THR A 179 -33.08 17.24 -17.02
CA THR A 179 -31.78 17.02 -17.68
C THR A 179 -30.92 16.09 -16.82
N ILE A 180 -31.45 14.88 -16.60
CA ILE A 180 -30.66 13.77 -16.07
C ILE A 180 -29.81 13.29 -17.23
N VAL A 181 -28.50 13.54 -17.17
CA VAL A 181 -27.57 12.72 -17.96
C VAL A 181 -27.28 11.52 -17.07
N LYS A 182 -28.09 10.46 -17.20
CA LYS A 182 -27.55 9.12 -16.92
C LYS A 182 -26.27 9.10 -17.73
N ALA A 183 -25.12 8.92 -17.11
CA ALA A 183 -23.85 9.02 -17.81
C ALA A 183 -23.89 7.99 -18.93
N ASP A 184 -24.30 8.44 -20.11
CA ASP A 184 -24.04 7.74 -21.34
C ASP A 184 -22.54 7.91 -21.42
N LEU A 185 -21.81 6.84 -21.07
CA LEU A 185 -20.36 6.84 -20.88
C LEU A 185 -19.60 7.32 -22.15
N GLU A 186 -20.35 7.57 -23.23
CA GLU A 186 -19.91 8.07 -24.53
C GLU A 186 -20.16 9.57 -24.78
N SER A 187 -20.88 10.33 -23.94
CA SER A 187 -21.29 11.72 -24.28
C SER A 187 -20.60 12.83 -23.45
N PRO A 188 -19.67 13.63 -24.03
CA PRO A 188 -18.92 14.69 -23.34
C PRO A 188 -19.72 15.96 -22.96
N LYS A 189 -21.05 15.94 -23.04
CA LYS A 189 -21.87 17.17 -23.13
C LYS A 189 -22.24 17.85 -21.80
N VAL A 190 -21.82 17.33 -20.65
CA VAL A 190 -22.28 17.83 -19.34
C VAL A 190 -21.79 19.26 -19.05
N TRP A 191 -20.55 19.60 -19.42
CA TRP A 191 -19.96 20.92 -19.15
C TRP A 191 -20.35 22.02 -20.16
N ASN A 192 -20.66 21.66 -21.41
CA ASN A 192 -21.03 22.64 -22.45
C ASN A 192 -22.36 23.37 -22.16
N ARG A 193 -23.21 22.85 -21.26
CA ARG A 193 -24.47 23.50 -20.88
C ARG A 193 -24.32 24.48 -19.71
N THR A 194 -23.41 24.20 -18.76
CA THR A 194 -23.12 25.04 -17.58
C THR A 194 -22.42 26.34 -17.96
N GLU A 195 -21.61 26.36 -19.02
CA GLU A 195 -20.85 27.55 -19.44
C GLU A 195 -21.68 28.61 -20.21
N GLN A 196 -22.84 28.25 -20.76
CA GLN A 196 -23.61 29.14 -21.64
C GLN A 196 -24.50 30.18 -20.93
N LYS A 197 -24.60 30.19 -19.59
CA LYS A 197 -25.48 31.12 -18.86
C LYS A 197 -24.69 32.11 -18.00
N LYS A 198 -24.66 33.37 -18.44
CA LYS A 198 -23.92 34.52 -17.87
C LYS A 198 -24.43 35.07 -16.51
N GLU A 199 -25.28 34.35 -15.78
CA GLU A 199 -25.76 34.78 -14.47
C GLU A 199 -25.77 33.59 -13.52
N LYS A 200 -24.71 33.47 -12.72
CA LYS A 200 -24.63 32.52 -11.61
C LYS A 200 -25.26 33.19 -10.38
N ASN A 201 -26.52 32.87 -10.07
CA ASN A 201 -27.09 33.18 -8.77
C ASN A 201 -26.50 32.21 -7.76
N CYS A 202 -25.62 32.70 -6.88
CA CYS A 202 -25.05 31.93 -5.79
C CYS A 202 -25.91 32.16 -4.54
N ASN A 203 -26.38 31.10 -3.88
CA ASN A 203 -27.03 31.19 -2.58
C ASN A 203 -26.02 30.90 -1.46
N SER A 204 -25.93 31.77 -0.47
CA SER A 204 -25.19 31.55 0.78
C SER A 204 -26.15 30.91 1.77
N ASP A 205 -25.86 29.69 2.27
CA ASP A 205 -26.70 28.83 3.14
C ASP A 205 -27.61 27.80 2.45
N ALA A 206 -27.22 27.32 1.26
CA ALA A 206 -27.93 26.21 0.65
C ALA A 206 -27.64 24.85 1.32
N PHE A 207 -28.55 23.89 1.19
CA PHE A 207 -28.35 22.51 1.64
C PHE A 207 -28.57 21.52 0.51
N LEU A 208 -27.67 20.56 0.35
CA LEU A 208 -27.87 19.40 -0.53
C LEU A 208 -28.45 18.26 0.30
N LYS A 209 -29.71 17.91 0.07
CA LYS A 209 -30.40 16.82 0.77
C LYS A 209 -30.51 15.60 -0.13
N ILE A 210 -29.99 14.48 0.33
CA ILE A 210 -30.02 13.17 -0.33
C ILE A 210 -31.01 12.31 0.46
N ARG A 211 -32.08 11.87 -0.19
CA ARG A 211 -33.14 11.06 0.43
C ARG A 211 -33.27 9.72 -0.26
N TRP A 212 -33.44 8.66 0.53
CA TRP A 212 -33.64 7.31 0.04
C TRP A 212 -34.94 6.70 0.55
N ASP A 213 -35.93 6.58 -0.34
CA ASP A 213 -37.22 5.96 -0.02
C ASP A 213 -37.21 4.51 -0.49
N SER A 214 -36.88 3.63 0.45
CA SER A 214 -36.77 2.20 0.20
C SER A 214 -38.14 1.53 0.09
N LYS A 215 -38.35 0.72 -0.95
CA LYS A 215 -39.55 -0.12 -1.10
C LYS A 215 -39.38 -1.51 -0.51
N THR A 216 -38.13 -1.98 -0.37
CA THR A 216 -37.80 -3.35 0.08
C THR A 216 -37.03 -3.41 1.41
N GLY A 217 -36.93 -2.28 2.12
CA GLY A 217 -36.08 -2.18 3.32
C GLY A 217 -34.58 -2.26 3.00
N ALA A 218 -34.22 -2.04 1.73
CA ALA A 218 -32.87 -1.89 1.26
C ALA A 218 -32.25 -0.55 1.68
N GLY A 219 -30.95 -0.55 1.94
CA GLY A 219 -30.18 0.68 2.13
C GLY A 219 -29.48 1.10 0.83
N LEU A 220 -29.17 2.39 0.73
CA LEU A 220 -28.50 3.01 -0.41
C LEU A 220 -27.01 3.20 -0.10
N PHE A 221 -26.17 2.89 -1.08
CA PHE A 221 -24.75 3.17 -1.05
C PHE A 221 -24.43 4.16 -2.17
N LEU A 222 -24.00 5.35 -1.79
CA LEU A 222 -23.46 6.34 -2.70
C LEU A 222 -21.94 6.18 -2.74
N GLY A 223 -21.41 5.55 -3.79
CA GLY A 223 -19.99 5.30 -4.01
C GLY A 223 -19.28 6.52 -4.60
N SER A 224 -18.10 6.84 -4.07
CA SER A 224 -17.30 8.01 -4.41
C SER A 224 -18.12 9.32 -4.59
N PRO A 225 -18.95 9.74 -3.61
CA PRO A 225 -19.77 10.94 -3.72
C PRO A 225 -18.94 12.20 -3.47
N TYR A 226 -18.66 12.97 -4.53
CA TYR A 226 -17.88 14.19 -4.43
C TYR A 226 -18.43 15.33 -5.28
N ILE A 227 -18.20 16.56 -4.81
CA ILE A 227 -18.52 17.79 -5.52
C ILE A 227 -17.26 18.32 -6.19
N LEU A 228 -17.34 18.50 -7.50
CA LEU A 228 -16.29 19.05 -8.35
C LEU A 228 -16.49 20.55 -8.56
N LYS A 229 -15.39 21.30 -8.55
CA LYS A 229 -15.33 22.71 -8.99
C LYS A 229 -14.32 22.83 -10.12
N LYS A 230 -14.68 23.54 -11.19
CA LYS A 230 -13.72 23.89 -12.25
C LYS A 230 -12.79 24.98 -11.71
N GLN A 231 -11.48 24.73 -11.75
CA GLN A 231 -10.47 25.64 -11.23
C GLN A 231 -9.24 25.65 -12.12
N ASN A 232 -8.67 26.83 -12.33
CA ASN A 232 -7.38 26.99 -12.97
C ASN A 232 -6.26 26.66 -11.98
N ILE A 233 -5.55 25.56 -12.20
CA ILE A 233 -4.53 25.04 -11.26
C ILE A 233 -3.21 24.73 -11.98
N GLU A 234 -2.10 24.89 -11.26
CA GLU A 234 -0.75 24.50 -11.74
C GLU A 234 -0.49 23.00 -11.63
N LYS A 235 -1.13 22.35 -10.65
CA LYS A 235 -1.02 20.90 -10.38
C LYS A 235 -1.45 20.08 -11.59
N LYS A 236 -0.79 18.95 -11.83
CA LYS A 236 -1.01 18.09 -12.99
C LYS A 236 -1.51 16.72 -12.56
N ASN A 237 -2.13 16.02 -13.50
CA ASN A 237 -2.52 14.63 -13.30
C ASN A 237 -1.28 13.77 -13.07
N VAL A 238 -1.45 12.70 -12.31
CA VAL A 238 -0.37 11.73 -12.06
C VAL A 238 -0.88 10.34 -12.41
N ILE A 239 -0.20 9.70 -13.35
CA ILE A 239 -0.51 8.35 -13.84
C ILE A 239 0.67 7.47 -13.46
N LEU A 240 0.49 6.63 -12.44
CA LEU A 240 1.46 5.65 -11.99
C LEU A 240 1.13 4.30 -12.61
N ILE A 241 1.95 3.86 -13.56
CA ILE A 241 1.86 2.56 -14.21
C ILE A 241 2.94 1.65 -13.59
N VAL A 242 2.48 0.65 -12.85
CA VAL A 242 3.30 -0.42 -12.28
C VAL A 242 3.12 -1.65 -13.16
N ILE A 243 4.23 -2.31 -13.50
CA ILE A 243 4.25 -3.50 -14.34
C ILE A 243 4.77 -4.63 -13.49
N ASP A 244 3.92 -5.61 -13.18
CA ASP A 244 4.22 -6.67 -12.21
C ASP A 244 5.41 -7.53 -12.66
N ALA A 245 6.42 -7.66 -11.80
CA ALA A 245 7.63 -8.48 -12.04
C ALA A 245 8.50 -8.07 -13.26
N LEU A 246 8.44 -6.81 -13.70
CA LEU A 246 9.29 -6.28 -14.77
C LEU A 246 10.71 -5.95 -14.27
N ARG A 247 11.71 -6.60 -14.85
CA ARG A 247 13.12 -6.36 -14.53
C ARG A 247 13.67 -5.13 -15.23
N ARG A 248 14.65 -4.46 -14.62
CA ARG A 248 15.36 -3.37 -15.31
C ARG A 248 16.15 -3.87 -16.53
N ASP A 249 16.84 -4.99 -16.39
CA ASP A 249 17.72 -5.56 -17.43
C ASP A 249 16.96 -6.29 -18.55
N SER A 250 15.63 -6.38 -18.47
CA SER A 250 14.79 -6.87 -19.57
C SER A 250 14.31 -5.76 -20.50
N LEU A 251 14.62 -4.48 -20.22
CA LEU A 251 14.41 -3.37 -21.16
C LEU A 251 15.62 -3.26 -22.09
N SER A 252 15.41 -2.99 -23.38
CA SER A 252 16.55 -2.76 -24.29
C SER A 252 17.39 -1.55 -23.89
N SER A 253 16.78 -0.45 -23.42
CA SER A 253 17.50 0.68 -22.78
C SER A 253 18.08 0.36 -21.40
N GLY A 254 17.66 -0.75 -20.79
CA GLY A 254 18.10 -1.21 -19.47
C GLY A 254 19.25 -2.22 -19.49
N GLY A 255 19.68 -2.65 -20.68
CA GLY A 255 20.77 -3.61 -20.87
C GLY A 255 20.35 -4.98 -21.39
N SER A 256 19.09 -5.17 -21.80
CA SER A 256 18.64 -6.43 -22.40
C SER A 256 19.45 -6.73 -23.67
N PRO A 257 19.94 -7.97 -23.85
CA PRO A 257 20.58 -8.40 -25.10
C PRO A 257 19.57 -8.55 -26.26
N PHE A 258 18.27 -8.41 -25.97
CA PHE A 258 17.16 -8.56 -26.92
C PHE A 258 16.39 -7.25 -27.10
N PRO A 259 15.84 -6.97 -28.29
CA PRO A 259 15.09 -5.75 -28.58
C PRO A 259 13.64 -5.84 -28.06
N THR A 260 13.49 -5.84 -26.74
CA THR A 260 12.25 -6.15 -26.03
C THR A 260 11.31 -4.97 -25.91
N THR A 261 11.81 -3.73 -25.79
CA THR A 261 10.98 -2.61 -25.33
C THR A 261 11.08 -1.32 -26.17
N PRO A 262 10.81 -1.37 -27.49
CA PRO A 262 10.93 -0.20 -28.35
C PRO A 262 10.04 0.99 -27.94
N VAL A 263 8.83 0.76 -27.39
CA VAL A 263 7.94 1.84 -26.94
C VAL A 263 8.49 2.52 -25.70
N LEU A 264 8.83 1.74 -24.66
CA LEU A 264 9.43 2.28 -23.43
C LEU A 264 10.79 2.94 -23.68
N ASP A 265 11.60 2.40 -24.57
CA ASP A 265 12.89 2.99 -24.92
C ASP A 265 12.70 4.35 -25.59
N SER A 266 11.71 4.48 -26.48
CA SER A 266 11.34 5.79 -27.05
C SER A 266 10.81 6.75 -25.99
N PHE A 267 9.94 6.27 -25.10
CA PHE A 267 9.38 7.06 -23.99
C PHE A 267 10.48 7.57 -23.04
N SER A 268 11.52 6.77 -22.81
CA SER A 268 12.62 7.12 -21.89
C SER A 268 13.49 8.30 -22.35
N LYS A 269 13.55 8.58 -23.67
CA LYS A 269 14.43 9.62 -24.23
C LYS A 269 14.08 11.03 -23.78
N ASP A 270 12.79 11.30 -23.62
CA ASP A 270 12.25 12.59 -23.20
C ASP A 270 11.77 12.55 -21.73
N SER A 271 12.33 11.66 -20.93
CA SER A 271 11.90 11.38 -19.56
C SER A 271 13.04 11.52 -18.55
N ILE A 272 12.68 11.60 -17.27
CA ILE A 272 13.60 11.46 -16.15
C ILE A 272 13.78 9.95 -15.87
N VAL A 273 15.01 9.46 -15.85
CA VAL A 273 15.33 8.04 -15.74
C VAL A 273 16.22 7.77 -14.52
N PHE A 274 15.79 6.85 -13.67
CA PHE A 274 16.58 6.31 -12.56
C PHE A 274 17.15 4.95 -12.97
N LYS A 275 18.47 4.88 -13.18
CA LYS A 275 19.14 3.71 -13.80
C LYS A 275 19.33 2.53 -12.85
N LYS A 276 19.37 2.78 -11.54
CA LYS A 276 19.59 1.78 -10.48
C LYS A 276 18.51 1.92 -9.40
N THR A 277 17.28 1.52 -9.73
CA THR A 277 16.16 1.60 -8.79
C THR A 277 15.93 0.29 -8.05
N ILE A 278 15.98 0.44 -6.74
CA ILE A 278 15.77 -0.44 -5.59
C ILE A 278 14.34 -0.80 -5.21
N ALA A 279 13.76 -1.95 -5.59
CA ALA A 279 12.50 -2.37 -4.96
C ALA A 279 12.73 -2.72 -3.49
N ASN A 280 11.92 -2.17 -2.58
CA ASN A 280 12.07 -2.43 -1.13
C ASN A 280 11.40 -3.73 -0.68
N GLY A 281 10.66 -4.38 -1.58
CA GLY A 281 10.07 -5.70 -1.40
C GLY A 281 10.50 -6.65 -2.51
N ASN A 282 10.81 -7.90 -2.18
CA ASN A 282 11.11 -8.93 -3.21
C ASN A 282 9.87 -9.57 -3.87
N TRP A 283 8.68 -9.12 -3.50
CA TRP A 283 7.41 -9.49 -4.12
C TRP A 283 6.37 -8.37 -3.94
N THR A 284 5.25 -8.49 -4.65
CA THR A 284 4.23 -7.46 -4.81
C THR A 284 3.78 -6.80 -3.49
N LYS A 285 3.34 -7.59 -2.51
CA LYS A 285 2.72 -7.07 -1.27
C LYS A 285 3.64 -6.09 -0.51
N PRO A 286 4.86 -6.50 -0.05
CA PRO A 286 5.74 -5.58 0.65
C PRO A 286 6.21 -4.42 -0.23
N SER A 287 6.45 -4.64 -1.52
CA SER A 287 6.94 -3.57 -2.40
C SER A 287 5.90 -2.48 -2.61
N MET A 288 4.67 -2.85 -3.02
CA MET A 288 3.58 -1.90 -3.23
C MET A 288 3.26 -1.10 -1.98
N LEU A 289 3.09 -1.77 -0.85
CA LEU A 289 2.78 -1.09 0.41
C LEU A 289 3.90 -0.15 0.83
N SER A 290 5.16 -0.49 0.51
CA SER A 290 6.28 0.37 0.86
C SER A 290 6.32 1.65 0.02
N PHE A 291 6.17 1.57 -1.31
CA PHE A 291 6.23 2.78 -2.14
C PHE A 291 4.97 3.65 -2.04
N PHE A 292 3.81 3.09 -1.67
CA PHE A 292 2.60 3.88 -1.42
C PHE A 292 2.61 4.62 -0.08
N THR A 293 3.52 4.28 0.83
CA THR A 293 3.60 4.86 2.18
C THR A 293 4.95 5.50 2.49
N SER A 294 5.96 5.27 1.65
CA SER A 294 7.35 5.62 1.90
C SER A 294 7.88 5.08 3.24
N GLU A 295 7.42 3.89 3.64
CA GLU A 295 7.86 3.18 4.85
C GLU A 295 7.89 1.69 4.56
N ILE A 296 8.79 0.93 5.20
CA ILE A 296 8.86 -0.51 5.00
C ILE A 296 7.56 -1.19 5.51
N ALA A 297 6.99 -2.10 4.72
CA ALA A 297 5.70 -2.72 5.04
C ALA A 297 5.68 -3.43 6.41
N SER A 298 6.75 -4.14 6.81
CA SER A 298 6.85 -4.73 8.16
C SER A 298 6.90 -3.66 9.26
N ASN A 299 7.48 -2.49 8.98
CA ASN A 299 7.41 -1.34 9.88
C ASN A 299 5.99 -0.82 10.05
N LEU A 300 5.06 -1.13 9.14
CA LEU A 300 3.64 -0.79 9.30
C LEU A 300 2.83 -1.88 10.02
N GLY A 301 3.49 -2.97 10.46
CA GLY A 301 2.83 -4.08 11.16
C GLY A 301 2.15 -5.07 10.22
N LEU A 302 2.66 -5.19 8.99
CA LEU A 302 2.20 -6.17 8.01
C LEU A 302 3.17 -7.34 7.97
N GLY A 303 2.67 -8.57 7.98
CA GLY A 303 3.51 -9.76 7.84
C GLY A 303 3.82 -10.02 6.37
N ASN A 304 5.09 -10.04 5.99
CA ASN A 304 5.52 -10.12 4.57
C ASN A 304 6.06 -11.48 4.13
N ALA A 305 5.99 -12.48 5.01
CA ALA A 305 6.29 -13.87 4.68
C ALA A 305 5.16 -14.58 3.92
N TRP A 306 3.90 -14.12 4.08
CA TRP A 306 2.71 -14.80 3.58
C TRP A 306 1.73 -13.84 2.90
N PHE A 307 0.90 -14.39 1.99
CA PHE A 307 -0.15 -13.64 1.27
C PHE A 307 -1.14 -12.97 2.22
N TYR A 308 -1.64 -13.70 3.21
CA TYR A 308 -2.69 -13.22 4.09
C TYR A 308 -2.22 -12.08 5.00
N THR A 309 -3.12 -11.13 5.22
CA THR A 309 -3.01 -10.12 6.26
C THR A 309 -4.10 -10.44 7.27
N ASN A 310 -3.75 -10.88 8.48
CA ASN A 310 -4.77 -11.26 9.46
C ASN A 310 -5.43 -10.01 10.10
N ALA A 311 -6.46 -10.21 10.93
CA ALA A 311 -7.17 -9.10 11.57
C ALA A 311 -6.29 -8.26 12.52
N GLN A 312 -5.34 -8.90 13.22
CA GLN A 312 -4.41 -8.23 14.11
C GLN A 312 -3.46 -7.32 13.31
N GLN A 313 -2.91 -7.80 12.21
CA GLN A 313 -2.05 -7.03 11.30
C GLN A 313 -2.75 -5.80 10.77
N ARG A 314 -4.00 -5.94 10.32
CA ARG A 314 -4.82 -4.79 9.89
C ARG A 314 -5.07 -3.80 11.03
N LYS A 315 -5.41 -4.29 12.22
CA LYS A 315 -5.61 -3.43 13.40
C LYS A 315 -4.36 -2.59 13.68
N ILE A 316 -3.19 -3.22 13.64
CA ILE A 316 -1.89 -2.55 13.83
C ILE A 316 -1.67 -1.52 12.73
N PHE A 317 -1.78 -1.92 11.46
CA PHE A 317 -1.60 -1.02 10.31
C PHE A 317 -2.44 0.24 10.43
N TYR A 318 -3.75 0.11 10.66
CA TYR A 318 -4.65 1.27 10.76
C TYR A 318 -4.44 2.10 12.03
N SER A 319 -3.99 1.49 13.14
CA SER A 319 -3.67 2.22 14.37
C SER A 319 -2.46 3.16 14.20
N LYS A 320 -1.52 2.81 13.31
CA LYS A 320 -0.36 3.65 12.97
C LYS A 320 -0.74 4.88 12.13
N LYS A 321 -1.92 4.88 11.51
CA LYS A 321 -2.40 5.94 10.62
C LYS A 321 -1.33 6.33 9.58
N PRO A 322 -0.84 5.37 8.77
CA PRO A 322 0.21 5.64 7.79
C PRO A 322 -0.22 6.75 6.85
N PHE A 323 0.73 7.61 6.49
CA PHE A 323 0.52 8.61 5.45
C PHE A 323 0.62 7.90 4.10
N THR A 324 -0.48 7.88 3.33
CA THR A 324 -0.55 7.14 2.06
C THR A 324 -0.61 8.09 0.87
N LEU A 325 0.04 7.72 -0.23
CA LEU A 325 0.06 8.47 -1.49
C LEU A 325 -1.34 8.83 -2.02
N PRO A 326 -2.32 7.89 -2.13
CA PRO A 326 -3.67 8.25 -2.59
C PRO A 326 -4.37 9.25 -1.66
N ASN A 327 -4.21 9.15 -0.33
CA ASN A 327 -4.81 10.15 0.57
C ASN A 327 -4.11 11.51 0.49
N ALA A 328 -2.78 11.53 0.25
CA ALA A 328 -2.04 12.76 0.05
C ALA A 328 -2.55 13.53 -1.18
N PHE A 329 -2.77 12.84 -2.31
CA PHE A 329 -3.40 13.45 -3.50
C PHE A 329 -4.86 13.83 -3.26
N ARG A 330 -5.64 12.96 -2.61
CA ARG A 330 -7.07 13.21 -2.30
C ARG A 330 -7.26 14.49 -1.48
N LYS A 331 -6.40 14.74 -0.49
CA LYS A 331 -6.41 15.98 0.31
C LYS A 331 -6.19 17.24 -0.54
N GLU A 332 -5.49 17.12 -1.67
CA GLU A 332 -5.16 18.20 -2.58
C GLU A 332 -6.16 18.36 -3.73
N GLY A 333 -7.32 17.71 -3.64
CA GLY A 333 -8.44 17.83 -4.59
C GLY A 333 -8.38 16.88 -5.78
N TYR A 334 -7.55 15.84 -5.73
CA TYR A 334 -7.47 14.82 -6.77
C TYR A 334 -8.57 13.76 -6.58
N PHE A 335 -9.19 13.34 -7.69
CA PHE A 335 -9.85 12.03 -7.72
C PHE A 335 -8.79 10.93 -7.76
N THR A 336 -8.93 9.87 -6.94
CA THR A 336 -7.91 8.82 -6.83
C THR A 336 -8.51 7.45 -7.12
N GLU A 337 -7.94 6.75 -8.10
CA GLU A 337 -8.40 5.44 -8.53
C GLU A 337 -7.23 4.47 -8.74
N SER A 338 -7.47 3.20 -8.40
CA SER A 338 -6.55 2.10 -8.71
C SER A 338 -7.24 1.09 -9.62
N ILE A 339 -6.59 0.74 -10.73
CA ILE A 339 -7.01 -0.32 -11.66
C ILE A 339 -5.89 -1.36 -11.66
N MET A 340 -6.14 -2.58 -11.16
CA MET A 340 -5.07 -3.57 -10.93
C MET A 340 -5.55 -5.01 -11.08
N ASN A 341 -4.60 -5.93 -11.27
CA ASN A 341 -4.82 -7.38 -11.17
C ASN A 341 -4.80 -7.90 -9.71
N ASN A 342 -4.16 -7.18 -8.79
CA ASN A 342 -3.85 -7.68 -7.45
C ASN A 342 -4.85 -7.28 -6.35
N VAL A 343 -5.04 -8.14 -5.35
CA VAL A 343 -5.97 -7.92 -4.23
C VAL A 343 -5.32 -7.26 -2.99
N PHE A 344 -4.03 -6.92 -3.05
CA PHE A 344 -3.26 -6.41 -1.89
C PHE A 344 -3.72 -5.04 -1.37
N LEU A 345 -4.52 -4.31 -2.15
CA LEU A 345 -5.12 -3.04 -1.76
C LEU A 345 -6.61 -3.17 -1.37
N MET A 346 -7.12 -4.40 -1.23
CA MET A 346 -8.52 -4.68 -0.88
C MET A 346 -8.61 -5.31 0.53
N ASP A 347 -8.97 -4.50 1.53
CA ASP A 347 -9.06 -4.90 2.94
C ASP A 347 -9.94 -6.15 3.16
N TYR A 348 -11.09 -6.22 2.47
CA TYR A 348 -12.09 -7.26 2.72
C TYR A 348 -11.63 -8.68 2.36
N THR A 349 -10.65 -8.82 1.48
CA THR A 349 -10.16 -10.12 0.98
C THR A 349 -9.38 -10.92 2.01
N SER A 350 -9.08 -10.32 3.18
CA SER A 350 -8.11 -10.83 4.16
C SER A 350 -6.67 -10.98 3.65
N VAL A 351 -6.37 -10.43 2.46
CA VAL A 351 -5.04 -10.42 1.86
C VAL A 351 -4.43 -9.02 1.94
N GLY A 352 -5.22 -7.98 1.68
CA GLY A 352 -4.76 -6.60 1.58
C GLY A 352 -5.12 -5.66 2.73
N VAL A 353 -4.83 -4.38 2.50
CA VAL A 353 -5.26 -3.22 3.33
C VAL A 353 -5.81 -2.13 2.42
N ASP A 354 -6.70 -1.31 2.95
CA ASP A 354 -7.16 -0.10 2.29
C ASP A 354 -6.11 1.01 2.45
N LEU A 355 -5.77 1.69 1.35
CA LEU A 355 -4.88 2.85 1.35
C LEU A 355 -5.62 4.18 1.19
N GLY A 356 -6.94 4.17 0.97
CA GLY A 356 -7.78 5.36 0.88
C GLY A 356 -8.04 5.90 -0.53
N PHE A 357 -7.92 5.05 -1.56
CA PHE A 357 -8.42 5.37 -2.89
C PHE A 357 -9.93 5.64 -2.86
N HIS A 358 -10.45 6.53 -3.72
CA HIS A 358 -11.90 6.66 -3.87
C HIS A 358 -12.49 5.38 -4.46
N LYS A 359 -11.81 4.84 -5.47
CA LYS A 359 -12.24 3.68 -6.23
C LYS A 359 -11.09 2.72 -6.50
N ILE A 360 -11.39 1.43 -6.42
CA ILE A 360 -10.47 0.33 -6.73
C ILE A 360 -11.20 -0.64 -7.67
N GLN A 361 -10.60 -0.91 -8.81
CA GLN A 361 -11.01 -1.97 -9.72
C GLN A 361 -9.96 -3.07 -9.69
N GLN A 362 -10.36 -4.28 -9.35
CA GLN A 362 -9.51 -5.46 -9.35
C GLN A 362 -10.01 -6.47 -10.37
N VAL A 363 -9.15 -6.86 -11.31
CA VAL A 363 -9.42 -7.86 -12.35
C VAL A 363 -8.74 -9.17 -11.94
N GLY A 364 -9.51 -10.24 -11.70
CA GLY A 364 -9.00 -11.46 -11.08
C GLY A 364 -8.76 -12.64 -12.02
N LYS A 365 -8.64 -12.41 -13.32
CA LYS A 365 -8.45 -13.49 -14.31
C LYS A 365 -7.12 -13.36 -15.04
N ASP A 366 -6.10 -14.01 -14.49
CA ASP A 366 -4.69 -13.92 -14.90
C ASP A 366 -4.42 -14.06 -16.42
N ASN A 367 -5.23 -14.82 -17.16
CA ASN A 367 -5.02 -15.04 -18.60
C ASN A 367 -5.57 -13.93 -19.52
N LEU A 368 -6.43 -13.04 -19.01
CA LEU A 368 -7.12 -12.00 -19.79
C LEU A 368 -7.05 -10.63 -19.11
N ASP A 369 -6.36 -10.54 -17.98
CA ASP A 369 -6.41 -9.35 -17.14
C ASP A 369 -5.77 -8.14 -17.80
N THR A 370 -4.62 -8.28 -18.47
CA THR A 370 -3.86 -7.11 -18.91
C THR A 370 -4.57 -6.35 -20.02
N GLU A 371 -5.24 -7.03 -20.97
CA GLU A 371 -6.04 -6.33 -21.98
C GLU A 371 -7.27 -5.65 -21.38
N GLU A 372 -7.92 -6.28 -20.40
CA GLU A 372 -9.03 -5.69 -19.65
C GLU A 372 -8.57 -4.47 -18.85
N LEU A 373 -7.39 -4.54 -18.21
CA LEU A 373 -6.78 -3.42 -17.48
C LEU A 373 -6.47 -2.25 -18.41
N VAL A 374 -5.95 -2.51 -19.62
CA VAL A 374 -5.75 -1.50 -20.67
C VAL A 374 -7.10 -0.88 -21.07
N SER A 375 -8.12 -1.69 -21.35
CA SER A 375 -9.45 -1.19 -21.73
C SER A 375 -10.09 -0.32 -20.64
N ARG A 376 -9.93 -0.70 -19.37
CA ARG A 376 -10.39 0.09 -18.22
C ARG A 376 -9.62 1.39 -18.07
N ALA A 377 -8.30 1.39 -18.29
CA ALA A 377 -7.50 2.60 -18.30
C ALA A 377 -7.94 3.57 -19.42
N GLU A 378 -8.18 3.05 -20.64
CA GLU A 378 -8.71 3.85 -21.75
C GLU A 378 -10.06 4.49 -21.42
N THR A 379 -10.96 3.73 -20.79
CA THR A 379 -12.26 4.22 -20.33
C THR A 379 -12.10 5.31 -19.28
N PHE A 380 -11.23 5.09 -18.29
CA PHE A 380 -10.91 6.08 -17.27
C PHE A 380 -10.39 7.38 -17.90
N PHE A 381 -9.48 7.32 -18.88
CA PHE A 381 -8.94 8.51 -19.53
C PHE A 381 -10.02 9.32 -20.25
N ARG A 382 -10.98 8.66 -20.91
CA ARG A 382 -12.12 9.35 -21.54
C ARG A 382 -13.02 10.04 -20.52
N GLU A 383 -13.31 9.37 -19.41
CA GLU A 383 -14.22 9.87 -18.37
C GLU A 383 -13.60 11.01 -17.54
N HIS A 384 -12.29 10.97 -17.31
CA HIS A 384 -11.59 11.86 -16.38
C HIS A 384 -10.62 12.85 -17.04
N LYS A 385 -10.64 13.02 -18.37
CA LYS A 385 -9.71 13.93 -19.07
C LYS A 385 -9.72 15.38 -18.54
N GLU A 386 -10.88 15.86 -18.13
CA GLU A 386 -11.09 17.21 -17.59
C GLU A 386 -10.80 17.31 -16.09
N ASP A 387 -10.61 16.18 -15.40
CA ASP A 387 -10.44 16.14 -13.96
C ASP A 387 -8.96 16.24 -13.57
N LEU A 388 -8.74 16.66 -12.33
CA LEU A 388 -7.50 16.47 -11.62
C LEU A 388 -7.52 15.09 -10.94
N PHE A 389 -6.62 14.19 -11.33
CA PHE A 389 -6.64 12.81 -10.84
C PHE A 389 -5.26 12.20 -10.59
N PHE A 390 -5.24 11.22 -9.68
CA PHE A 390 -4.16 10.28 -9.46
C PHE A 390 -4.66 8.88 -9.83
N LEU A 391 -4.09 8.31 -10.88
CA LEU A 391 -4.39 6.95 -11.34
C LEU A 391 -3.22 6.04 -11.00
N HIS A 392 -3.49 4.93 -10.33
CA HIS A 392 -2.59 3.79 -10.27
C HIS A 392 -3.11 2.69 -11.21
N LEU A 393 -2.26 2.25 -12.14
CA LEU A 393 -2.52 1.15 -13.06
C LEU A 393 -1.48 0.06 -12.82
N ASN A 394 -1.89 -1.14 -12.39
CA ASN A 394 -1.00 -2.28 -12.25
C ASN A 394 -1.26 -3.30 -13.35
N LEU A 395 -0.30 -3.49 -14.26
CA LEU A 395 -0.36 -4.49 -15.34
C LEU A 395 0.22 -5.81 -14.86
N ASN A 396 -0.39 -6.94 -15.23
CA ASN A 396 0.02 -8.26 -14.77
C ASN A 396 1.21 -8.84 -15.56
N THR A 397 1.19 -8.78 -16.89
CA THR A 397 2.34 -9.23 -17.68
C THR A 397 3.55 -8.30 -17.42
N PRO A 398 4.77 -8.84 -17.19
CA PRO A 398 5.20 -10.22 -17.45
C PRO A 398 5.25 -11.18 -16.24
N HIS A 399 4.46 -11.01 -15.17
CA HIS A 399 4.45 -11.92 -13.99
C HIS A 399 4.30 -13.42 -14.35
N TRP A 400 4.84 -14.30 -13.48
CA TRP A 400 4.76 -15.76 -13.60
C TRP A 400 3.40 -16.29 -14.06
N GLY A 401 3.45 -17.24 -15.00
CA GLY A 401 2.31 -17.70 -15.80
C GLY A 401 2.53 -17.54 -17.31
N TYR A 402 3.73 -17.12 -17.72
CA TYR A 402 4.13 -16.66 -19.06
C TYR A 402 3.42 -17.38 -20.22
N ARG A 403 2.54 -16.65 -20.91
CA ARG A 403 1.74 -17.07 -22.07
C ARG A 403 1.70 -15.94 -23.11
N PRO A 404 2.86 -15.47 -23.60
CA PRO A 404 2.87 -14.34 -24.50
C PRO A 404 2.16 -14.71 -25.80
N PRO A 405 1.41 -13.79 -26.43
CA PRO A 405 0.86 -14.04 -27.74
C PRO A 405 1.98 -14.42 -28.71
N PHE A 406 1.77 -15.52 -29.45
CA PHE A 406 2.80 -16.19 -30.27
C PHE A 406 3.57 -15.22 -31.19
N GLN A 407 2.88 -14.20 -31.72
CA GLN A 407 3.48 -13.19 -32.59
C GLN A 407 4.65 -12.43 -31.96
N PHE A 408 4.58 -12.08 -30.66
CA PHE A 408 5.63 -11.30 -29.98
C PHE A 408 6.85 -12.16 -29.70
N LEU A 409 6.63 -13.42 -29.33
CA LEU A 409 7.70 -14.40 -29.18
C LEU A 409 8.43 -14.64 -30.51
N GLN A 410 7.69 -14.80 -31.61
CA GLN A 410 8.26 -14.97 -32.95
C GLN A 410 8.99 -13.72 -33.45
N GLU A 411 8.44 -12.54 -33.20
CA GLU A 411 9.09 -11.27 -33.53
C GLU A 411 10.45 -11.15 -32.84
N LEU A 412 10.50 -11.39 -31.52
CA LEU A 412 11.75 -11.35 -30.76
C LEU A 412 12.75 -12.38 -31.26
N LYS A 413 12.33 -13.63 -31.45
CA LYS A 413 13.21 -14.69 -31.95
C LYS A 413 13.85 -14.32 -33.29
N LYS A 414 13.10 -13.68 -34.20
CA LYS A 414 13.61 -13.26 -35.52
C LYS A 414 14.57 -12.08 -35.45
N LYS A 415 14.38 -11.18 -34.48
CA LYS A 415 15.19 -9.95 -34.34
C LYS A 415 16.39 -10.12 -33.40
N SER A 416 16.44 -11.21 -32.64
CA SER A 416 17.49 -11.49 -31.66
C SER A 416 18.67 -12.22 -32.29
N ASP A 417 19.85 -12.08 -31.67
CA ASP A 417 21.00 -12.92 -32.01
C ASP A 417 20.65 -14.41 -31.76
N PRO A 418 20.79 -15.30 -32.75
CA PRO A 418 20.41 -16.71 -32.60
C PRO A 418 21.23 -17.46 -31.55
N LEU A 419 22.50 -17.10 -31.34
CA LEU A 419 23.36 -17.76 -30.36
C LEU A 419 22.88 -17.44 -28.94
N LEU A 420 22.58 -16.17 -28.66
CA LEU A 420 22.07 -15.74 -27.35
C LEU A 420 20.64 -16.25 -27.11
N TRP A 421 19.76 -16.18 -28.11
CA TRP A 421 18.36 -16.62 -27.96
C TRP A 421 18.25 -18.12 -27.68
N ASN A 422 19.06 -18.94 -28.36
CA ASN A 422 19.03 -20.39 -28.18
C ASN A 422 19.65 -20.87 -26.85
N GLN A 423 20.35 -20.00 -26.11
CA GLN A 423 20.83 -20.29 -24.76
C GLN A 423 19.75 -20.13 -23.70
N LEU A 424 18.70 -19.36 -23.99
CA LEU A 424 17.56 -19.20 -23.09
C LEU A 424 16.72 -20.48 -23.06
N ASP A 425 16.28 -20.88 -21.88
CA ASP A 425 15.23 -21.90 -21.77
C ASP A 425 13.85 -21.37 -22.21
N GLU A 426 12.88 -22.27 -22.31
CA GLU A 426 11.53 -21.94 -22.79
C GLU A 426 10.84 -20.86 -21.93
N TYR A 427 11.04 -20.87 -20.61
CA TYR A 427 10.40 -19.92 -19.71
C TYR A 427 11.03 -18.54 -19.82
N GLN A 428 12.37 -18.47 -19.93
CA GLN A 428 13.07 -17.21 -20.20
C GLN A 428 12.64 -16.60 -21.54
N GLN A 429 12.54 -17.42 -22.60
CA GLN A 429 12.05 -16.96 -23.91
C GLN A 429 10.62 -16.41 -23.80
N LYS A 430 9.74 -17.10 -23.06
CA LYS A 430 8.37 -16.66 -22.82
C LYS A 430 8.30 -15.36 -22.01
N TYR A 431 9.13 -15.20 -20.97
CA TYR A 431 9.22 -13.97 -20.19
C TYR A 431 9.60 -12.77 -21.08
N PHE A 432 10.64 -12.90 -21.92
CA PHE A 432 10.98 -11.82 -22.85
C PHE A 432 9.86 -11.55 -23.87
N GLY A 433 9.16 -12.59 -24.32
CA GLY A 433 7.93 -12.47 -25.11
C GLY A 433 6.84 -11.64 -24.43
N GLU A 434 6.63 -11.85 -23.13
CA GLU A 434 5.68 -11.12 -22.30
C GLU A 434 6.10 -9.66 -22.10
N VAL A 435 7.40 -9.41 -21.87
CA VAL A 435 7.95 -8.03 -21.80
C VAL A 435 7.67 -7.28 -23.11
N ARG A 436 7.89 -7.92 -24.25
CA ARG A 436 7.61 -7.32 -25.57
C ARG A 436 6.12 -7.09 -25.82
N TYR A 437 5.26 -7.98 -25.35
CA TYR A 437 3.82 -7.82 -25.41
C TYR A 437 3.34 -6.67 -24.50
N THR A 438 3.87 -6.58 -23.29
CA THR A 438 3.62 -5.48 -22.35
C THR A 438 4.01 -4.15 -22.96
N ASP A 439 5.18 -4.05 -23.59
CA ASP A 439 5.62 -2.84 -24.30
C ASP A 439 4.66 -2.40 -25.41
N PHE A 440 4.08 -3.37 -26.15
CA PHE A 440 3.04 -3.09 -27.13
C PHE A 440 1.74 -2.55 -26.49
N LEU A 441 1.32 -3.12 -25.36
CA LEU A 441 0.13 -2.65 -24.63
C LEU A 441 0.33 -1.25 -24.03
N LEU A 442 1.53 -0.94 -23.55
CA LEU A 442 1.91 0.42 -23.15
C LEU A 442 1.78 1.42 -24.31
N GLY A 443 2.13 1.00 -25.53
CA GLY A 443 1.88 1.77 -26.75
C GLY A 443 0.41 2.17 -26.89
N LYS A 444 -0.53 1.23 -26.70
CA LYS A 444 -1.98 1.52 -26.73
C LYS A 444 -2.40 2.51 -25.65
N ILE A 445 -1.89 2.34 -24.43
CA ILE A 445 -2.14 3.27 -23.32
C ILE A 445 -1.65 4.68 -23.68
N PHE A 446 -0.43 4.80 -24.22
CA PHE A 446 0.14 6.09 -24.60
C PHE A 446 -0.61 6.74 -25.77
N ASP A 447 -1.08 5.95 -26.73
CA ASP A 447 -1.88 6.46 -27.85
C ASP A 447 -3.23 7.00 -27.38
N GLU A 448 -3.91 6.32 -26.46
CA GLU A 448 -5.15 6.85 -25.87
C GLU A 448 -4.87 8.10 -25.02
N LEU A 449 -3.79 8.14 -24.24
CA LEU A 449 -3.38 9.34 -23.51
C LEU A 449 -3.14 10.54 -24.44
N LYS A 450 -2.49 10.32 -25.58
CA LYS A 450 -2.28 11.38 -26.60
C LYS A 450 -3.61 11.83 -27.19
N LYS A 451 -4.50 10.90 -27.55
CA LYS A 451 -5.83 11.18 -28.09
C LYS A 451 -6.69 12.01 -27.13
N GLN A 452 -6.59 11.76 -25.82
CA GLN A 452 -7.30 12.55 -24.80
C GLN A 452 -6.56 13.82 -24.36
N GLY A 453 -5.37 14.12 -24.92
CA GLY A 453 -4.54 15.27 -24.53
C GLY A 453 -3.92 15.15 -23.13
N LEU A 454 -3.98 13.96 -22.53
CA LEU A 454 -3.43 13.69 -21.20
C LEU A 454 -1.93 13.44 -21.23
N PHE A 455 -1.38 12.94 -22.34
CA PHE A 455 0.05 12.63 -22.46
C PHE A 455 0.93 13.86 -22.18
N GLU A 456 0.57 14.99 -22.78
CA GLU A 456 1.32 16.25 -22.66
C GLU A 456 1.04 17.02 -21.35
N ASN A 457 0.02 16.61 -20.57
CA ASN A 457 -0.50 17.39 -19.43
C ASN A 457 -0.54 16.57 -18.12
N SER A 458 0.16 15.44 -18.07
CA SER A 458 0.24 14.57 -16.89
C SER A 458 1.69 14.18 -16.61
N TRP A 459 2.00 13.92 -15.35
CA TRP A 459 3.17 13.12 -14.98
C TRP A 459 2.84 11.65 -15.26
N ILE A 460 3.58 11.01 -16.16
CA ILE A 460 3.42 9.58 -16.46
C ILE A 460 4.62 8.85 -15.87
N VAL A 461 4.37 7.93 -14.95
CA VAL A 461 5.39 7.23 -14.19
C VAL A 461 5.31 5.76 -14.55
N ILE A 462 6.44 5.18 -14.97
CA ILE A 462 6.57 3.74 -15.24
C ILE A 462 7.51 3.17 -14.19
N THR A 463 7.08 2.12 -13.50
CA THR A 463 7.95 1.33 -12.64
C THR A 463 7.53 -0.13 -12.58
N SER A 464 8.23 -0.91 -11.77
CA SER A 464 7.87 -2.27 -11.41
C SER A 464 7.83 -2.40 -9.89
N ASP A 465 7.02 -3.29 -9.37
CA ASP A 465 7.02 -3.64 -7.95
C ASP A 465 8.24 -4.51 -7.58
N HIS A 466 8.63 -5.45 -8.44
CA HIS A 466 9.84 -6.28 -8.33
C HIS A 466 10.24 -6.84 -9.71
N GLY A 467 11.21 -7.75 -9.76
CA GLY A 467 11.61 -8.48 -10.96
C GLY A 467 11.30 -9.97 -10.87
N GLU A 468 11.95 -10.75 -11.73
CA GLU A 468 11.91 -12.22 -11.75
C GLU A 468 13.33 -12.77 -11.75
N LEU A 469 13.58 -13.84 -11.00
CA LEU A 469 14.94 -14.38 -10.85
C LEU A 469 15.54 -14.81 -12.21
N LEU A 470 14.89 -15.76 -12.88
CA LEU A 470 15.25 -16.30 -14.21
C LEU A 470 16.75 -16.56 -14.40
N GLU A 471 17.42 -17.03 -13.34
CA GLU A 471 18.87 -17.21 -13.29
C GLU A 471 19.23 -18.49 -12.55
N ILE A 472 19.80 -19.44 -13.28
CA ILE A 472 20.11 -20.77 -12.77
C ILE A 472 21.27 -20.73 -11.76
N SER A 473 22.22 -19.80 -11.92
CA SER A 473 23.34 -19.64 -10.99
C SER A 473 22.89 -19.19 -9.58
N HIS A 474 21.73 -18.54 -9.51
CA HIS A 474 21.07 -18.10 -8.28
C HIS A 474 19.97 -19.06 -7.81
N TYR A 475 19.88 -20.25 -8.38
CA TYR A 475 18.82 -21.19 -8.02
C TYR A 475 19.04 -21.80 -6.63
N TYR A 476 18.07 -21.53 -5.75
CA TYR A 476 17.93 -22.20 -4.47
C TYR A 476 16.50 -22.67 -4.26
N HIS A 477 16.31 -23.98 -4.14
CA HIS A 477 15.02 -24.59 -3.88
C HIS A 477 14.70 -24.67 -2.38
N HIS A 478 13.62 -23.99 -1.97
CA HIS A 478 12.96 -24.11 -0.65
C HIS A 478 11.64 -24.91 -0.73
N HIS A 479 10.97 -25.20 0.39
CA HIS A 479 9.78 -26.09 0.48
C HIS A 479 8.46 -25.57 -0.18
N PHE A 480 8.49 -24.74 -1.22
CA PHE A 480 7.29 -24.06 -1.78
C PHE A 480 6.83 -24.62 -3.15
N ILE A 481 5.65 -24.18 -3.61
CA ILE A 481 4.81 -24.80 -4.66
C ILE A 481 5.26 -24.49 -6.12
N ALA A 482 6.05 -23.44 -6.36
CA ALA A 482 6.54 -23.07 -7.70
C ALA A 482 8.04 -23.36 -7.88
N GLU A 483 8.46 -23.75 -9.08
CA GLU A 483 9.87 -24.00 -9.44
C GLU A 483 10.63 -22.67 -9.50
N LYS A 484 11.44 -22.38 -8.46
CA LYS A 484 11.90 -21.03 -8.11
C LYS A 484 12.85 -20.34 -9.07
N VAL A 485 13.46 -21.03 -10.03
CA VAL A 485 14.27 -20.34 -11.05
C VAL A 485 13.41 -19.32 -11.79
N TYR A 486 12.11 -19.59 -11.92
CA TYR A 486 11.21 -18.82 -12.77
C TYR A 486 10.19 -17.97 -12.01
N ALA A 487 10.34 -17.87 -10.69
CA ALA A 487 9.44 -17.12 -9.82
C ALA A 487 10.22 -16.11 -8.94
N HIS A 488 9.49 -15.34 -8.15
CA HIS A 488 9.98 -14.29 -7.27
C HIS A 488 9.48 -14.50 -5.81
N GLY A 489 9.87 -13.58 -4.93
CA GLY A 489 9.51 -13.53 -3.53
C GLY A 489 10.42 -14.30 -2.59
N GLU A 490 11.63 -14.69 -3.01
CA GLU A 490 12.53 -15.51 -2.19
C GLU A 490 13.96 -14.99 -2.09
N THR A 491 14.40 -14.17 -3.05
CA THR A 491 15.78 -13.67 -3.10
C THR A 491 15.82 -12.16 -3.05
N HIS A 492 17.02 -11.59 -3.00
CA HIS A 492 17.28 -10.15 -3.11
C HIS A 492 18.34 -9.87 -4.17
N TYR A 493 18.54 -10.79 -5.11
CA TYR A 493 19.46 -10.61 -6.23
C TYR A 493 18.99 -9.45 -7.11
N GLU A 494 19.94 -8.83 -7.81
CA GLU A 494 19.68 -7.71 -8.74
C GLU A 494 18.48 -8.00 -9.66
N LYS A 495 18.36 -9.22 -10.16
CA LYS A 495 17.27 -9.63 -11.05
C LYS A 495 15.88 -9.60 -10.41
N GLU A 496 15.78 -9.72 -9.09
CA GLU A 496 14.49 -9.73 -8.38
C GLU A 496 14.13 -8.36 -7.80
N ILE A 497 15.12 -7.51 -7.46
CA ILE A 497 14.83 -6.21 -6.81
C ILE A 497 15.22 -4.98 -7.64
N ARG A 498 16.00 -5.11 -8.72
CA ARG A 498 16.33 -3.96 -9.58
C ARG A 498 15.28 -3.76 -10.66
N VAL A 499 14.55 -2.67 -10.52
CA VAL A 499 13.36 -2.34 -11.31
C VAL A 499 13.57 -1.08 -12.18
N PRO A 500 12.81 -0.91 -13.26
CA PRO A 500 12.76 0.37 -13.97
C PRO A 500 12.06 1.44 -13.12
N TRP A 501 12.49 2.69 -13.26
CA TRP A 501 11.74 3.85 -12.79
C TRP A 501 11.98 5.02 -13.74
N ILE A 502 10.92 5.40 -14.46
CA ILE A 502 10.93 6.41 -15.52
C ILE A 502 9.78 7.38 -15.25
N ILE A 503 10.04 8.68 -15.31
CA ILE A 503 9.03 9.74 -15.13
C ILE A 503 9.03 10.62 -16.37
N HIS A 504 7.97 10.53 -17.16
CA HIS A 504 7.74 11.46 -18.27
C HIS A 504 7.02 12.71 -17.74
N PRO A 505 7.61 13.89 -17.95
CA PRO A 505 7.04 15.14 -17.47
C PRO A 505 5.93 15.65 -18.38
N PRO A 506 4.95 16.39 -17.84
CA PRO A 506 4.05 17.19 -18.65
C PRO A 506 4.84 18.27 -19.41
N LYS A 507 4.40 18.61 -20.62
CA LYS A 507 5.06 19.56 -21.53
C LYS A 507 5.43 20.89 -20.86
N SER A 508 4.55 21.39 -19.99
CA SER A 508 4.75 22.64 -19.24
C SER A 508 5.95 22.64 -18.28
N PHE A 509 6.52 21.46 -17.97
CA PHE A 509 7.67 21.29 -17.09
C PHE A 509 8.97 20.94 -17.83
N LEU A 510 8.95 20.65 -19.14
CA LEU A 510 10.15 20.24 -19.90
C LEU A 510 11.31 21.23 -19.75
N ASN A 511 11.03 22.53 -19.86
CA ASN A 511 12.05 23.58 -19.73
C ASN A 511 12.56 23.81 -18.30
N GLN A 512 11.94 23.17 -17.30
CA GLN A 512 12.32 23.29 -15.88
C GLN A 512 13.20 22.12 -15.42
N ILE A 513 13.26 21.04 -16.20
CA ILE A 513 14.07 19.86 -15.87
C ILE A 513 15.52 20.19 -16.15
N GLN A 514 16.32 20.24 -15.09
CA GLN A 514 17.77 20.44 -15.16
C GLN A 514 18.54 19.14 -15.02
N LYS A 515 17.93 18.11 -14.42
CA LYS A 515 18.49 16.76 -14.32
C LYS A 515 17.44 15.73 -14.70
N SER A 516 17.72 14.98 -15.78
CA SER A 516 16.87 13.91 -16.28
C SER A 516 17.45 12.52 -16.05
N GLU A 517 18.66 12.39 -15.51
CA GLU A 517 19.30 11.08 -15.32
C GLU A 517 19.89 10.94 -13.93
N PHE A 518 19.54 9.84 -13.25
CA PHE A 518 20.07 9.44 -11.95
C PHE A 518 20.75 8.08 -12.10
N SER A 519 22.09 8.07 -12.03
CA SER A 519 22.92 6.89 -12.29
C SER A 519 23.21 6.03 -11.06
N ASP A 520 23.15 6.64 -9.89
CA ASP A 520 23.40 5.98 -8.60
C ASP A 520 22.15 5.28 -8.07
N GLN A 521 22.34 4.45 -7.04
CA GLN A 521 21.26 3.67 -6.46
C GLN A 521 20.24 4.55 -5.72
N VAL A 522 18.96 4.27 -5.95
CA VAL A 522 17.80 4.88 -5.27
C VAL A 522 16.80 3.79 -4.93
N SER A 523 15.87 4.01 -3.99
CA SER A 523 14.83 3.02 -3.67
C SER A 523 13.41 3.51 -4.00
N LEU A 524 12.47 2.57 -4.13
CA LEU A 524 11.07 2.89 -4.37
C LEU A 524 10.37 3.54 -3.16
N LEU A 525 10.96 3.54 -1.97
CA LEU A 525 10.49 4.41 -0.87
C LEU A 525 10.45 5.88 -1.31
N SER A 526 11.37 6.28 -2.19
CA SER A 526 11.51 7.63 -2.71
C SER A 526 10.47 8.01 -3.78
N LEU A 527 9.67 7.04 -4.27
CA LEU A 527 8.63 7.28 -5.28
C LEU A 527 7.58 8.26 -4.76
N MET A 528 6.93 7.96 -3.64
CA MET A 528 5.90 8.81 -3.06
C MET A 528 6.36 10.26 -2.79
N PRO A 529 7.43 10.52 -2.01
CA PRO A 529 7.87 11.89 -1.75
C PRO A 529 8.27 12.63 -3.04
N THR A 530 8.87 11.94 -4.02
CA THR A 530 9.19 12.54 -5.33
C THR A 530 7.92 12.94 -6.10
N LEU A 531 6.89 12.09 -6.18
CA LEU A 531 5.64 12.43 -6.87
C LEU A 531 4.87 13.57 -6.21
N LEU A 532 4.90 13.64 -4.87
CA LEU A 532 4.33 14.76 -4.12
C LEU A 532 5.13 16.05 -4.38
N GLY A 533 6.47 15.97 -4.35
CA GLY A 533 7.36 17.09 -4.62
C GLY A 533 7.21 17.66 -6.04
N LEU A 534 7.11 16.80 -7.06
CA LEU A 534 6.85 17.19 -8.45
C LEU A 534 5.53 17.96 -8.63
N ASN A 535 4.55 17.72 -7.76
CA ASN A 535 3.27 18.43 -7.72
C ASN A 535 3.19 19.52 -6.64
N ARG A 536 4.31 19.84 -5.99
CA ARG A 536 4.42 20.84 -4.90
C ARG A 536 3.47 20.56 -3.73
N ILE A 537 3.17 19.30 -3.47
CA ILE A 537 2.34 18.86 -2.36
C ILE A 537 3.21 18.73 -1.11
N SER A 538 2.82 19.41 -0.03
CA SER A 538 3.53 19.35 1.24
C SER A 538 3.21 18.06 1.99
N TYR A 539 4.22 17.47 2.62
CA TYR A 539 4.09 16.24 3.39
C TYR A 539 4.99 16.27 4.64
N PRO A 540 4.65 15.51 5.69
CA PRO A 540 5.47 15.40 6.90
C PRO A 540 6.73 14.58 6.62
N LYS A 541 7.87 15.26 6.44
CA LYS A 541 9.16 14.62 6.08
C LYS A 541 9.63 13.57 7.09
N ASP A 542 9.30 13.75 8.37
CA ASP A 542 9.64 12.83 9.45
C ASP A 542 8.91 11.47 9.35
N LYS A 543 7.81 11.41 8.59
CA LYS A 543 7.02 10.19 8.39
C LYS A 543 7.40 9.40 7.15
N LEU A 544 8.19 9.95 6.25
CA LEU A 544 8.61 9.29 5.01
C LEU A 544 10.11 8.97 5.09
N LYS A 545 10.45 7.73 4.74
CA LYS A 545 11.84 7.24 4.73
C LYS A 545 12.54 7.48 3.41
N GLY A 546 11.79 7.60 2.32
CA GLY A 546 12.33 7.89 1.00
C GLY A 546 12.75 9.35 0.81
N ASN A 547 13.64 9.56 -0.16
CA ASN A 547 14.13 10.86 -0.60
C ASN A 547 13.16 11.51 -1.61
N ASP A 548 13.14 12.84 -1.61
CA ASP A 548 12.45 13.63 -2.63
C ASP A 548 13.45 14.13 -3.67
N TYR A 549 13.41 13.52 -4.86
CA TYR A 549 14.29 13.87 -5.98
C TYR A 549 13.78 15.07 -6.80
N SER A 550 12.56 15.57 -6.54
CA SER A 550 11.94 16.65 -7.34
C SER A 550 12.78 17.94 -7.34
N LYS A 551 13.43 18.25 -6.21
CA LYS A 551 14.34 19.40 -6.09
C LYS A 551 15.50 19.31 -7.06
N VAL A 552 16.18 18.17 -7.08
CA VAL A 552 17.33 17.94 -7.97
C VAL A 552 16.89 17.93 -9.43
N ILE A 553 15.73 17.33 -9.73
CA ILE A 553 15.13 17.38 -11.07
C ILE A 553 15.00 18.83 -11.56
N PHE A 554 14.61 19.76 -10.69
CA PHE A 554 14.48 21.19 -11.01
C PHE A 554 15.77 22.02 -10.81
N GLY A 555 16.91 21.38 -10.53
CA GLY A 555 18.22 22.03 -10.36
C GLY A 555 18.48 22.64 -8.99
N GLU A 556 17.66 22.34 -8.01
CA GLU A 556 17.89 22.70 -6.60
C GLU A 556 18.75 21.64 -5.89
N LYS A 557 19.37 22.03 -4.77
CA LYS A 557 20.13 21.09 -3.93
C LYS A 557 19.20 20.07 -3.26
N GLY A 558 19.56 18.80 -3.36
CA GLY A 558 18.86 17.68 -2.73
C GLY A 558 19.68 16.39 -2.82
N PRO A 559 19.17 15.28 -2.25
CA PRO A 559 19.80 13.97 -2.41
C PRO A 559 19.71 13.52 -3.87
N GLU A 560 20.73 12.81 -4.36
CA GLU A 560 20.74 12.21 -5.70
C GLU A 560 20.82 10.69 -5.67
N SER A 561 21.04 10.11 -4.49
CA SER A 561 21.25 8.69 -4.28
C SER A 561 20.97 8.31 -2.82
N GLU A 562 20.93 7.01 -2.56
CA GLU A 562 20.78 6.42 -1.23
C GLU A 562 22.01 5.57 -0.92
N PRO A 563 22.80 5.87 0.14
CA PRO A 563 24.04 5.15 0.43
C PRO A 563 23.80 3.71 0.88
N VAL A 564 22.65 3.46 1.51
CA VAL A 564 22.21 2.14 1.96
C VAL A 564 20.74 2.00 1.62
N ILE A 565 20.39 0.89 0.96
CA ILE A 565 18.99 0.53 0.71
C ILE A 565 18.69 -0.75 1.46
N TYR A 566 17.66 -0.71 2.31
CA TYR A 566 17.11 -1.88 2.97
C TYR A 566 15.97 -2.47 2.14
N THR A 567 15.96 -3.79 1.99
CA THR A 567 14.88 -4.53 1.34
C THR A 567 14.40 -5.67 2.24
N GLU A 568 13.12 -6.00 2.14
CA GLU A 568 12.52 -7.14 2.82
C GLU A 568 11.66 -7.98 1.88
N GLY A 569 11.15 -9.09 2.38
CA GLY A 569 10.49 -10.03 1.52
C GLY A 569 9.98 -11.24 2.26
N ARG A 570 9.56 -12.25 1.50
CA ARG A 570 9.43 -13.56 2.12
C ARG A 570 10.82 -14.08 2.45
N PHE A 571 10.92 -14.72 3.61
CA PHE A 571 12.07 -15.54 4.02
C PHE A 571 13.39 -14.81 4.29
N SER A 572 13.61 -13.59 3.81
CA SER A 572 14.88 -12.87 3.93
C SER A 572 14.73 -11.35 3.90
N GLU A 573 15.78 -10.67 4.35
CA GLU A 573 16.01 -9.24 4.21
C GLU A 573 17.39 -9.00 3.60
N SER A 574 17.63 -7.79 3.06
CA SER A 574 18.94 -7.41 2.59
C SER A 574 19.27 -5.94 2.87
N ILE A 575 20.56 -5.64 2.86
CA ILE A 575 21.08 -4.29 2.66
C ILE A 575 21.92 -4.27 1.39
N LEU A 576 21.79 -3.17 0.66
CA LEU A 576 22.57 -2.88 -0.53
C LEU A 576 23.32 -1.56 -0.34
N THR A 577 24.61 -1.57 -0.60
CA THR A 577 25.45 -0.39 -0.78
C THR A 577 25.99 -0.36 -2.22
N PRO A 578 26.62 0.73 -2.67
CA PRO A 578 27.29 0.75 -3.97
C PRO A 578 28.37 -0.32 -4.14
N ASP A 579 28.95 -0.79 -3.03
CA ASP A 579 30.13 -1.65 -3.03
C ASP A 579 29.78 -3.12 -2.77
N PHE A 580 28.74 -3.40 -1.97
CA PHE A 580 28.39 -4.76 -1.59
C PHE A 580 26.89 -4.96 -1.35
N LYS A 581 26.46 -6.22 -1.44
CA LYS A 581 25.13 -6.66 -1.00
C LYS A 581 25.27 -7.72 0.07
N TYR A 582 24.43 -7.60 1.10
CA TYR A 582 24.35 -8.57 2.17
C TYR A 582 22.91 -9.01 2.40
N ILE A 583 22.68 -10.33 2.30
CA ILE A 583 21.37 -10.95 2.43
C ILE A 583 21.37 -11.79 3.70
N ARG A 584 20.35 -11.62 4.54
CA ARG A 584 20.11 -12.44 5.72
C ARG A 584 18.79 -13.18 5.57
N ARG A 585 18.82 -14.51 5.65
CA ARG A 585 17.60 -15.33 5.76
C ARG A 585 17.07 -15.29 7.18
N TYR A 586 15.76 -15.17 7.29
CA TYR A 586 15.06 -15.23 8.56
C TYR A 586 15.20 -16.63 9.19
N PRO A 587 15.27 -16.72 10.53
CA PRO A 587 15.22 -17.99 11.23
C PRO A 587 14.01 -18.82 10.76
N GLY A 588 14.30 -20.00 10.23
CA GLY A 588 13.33 -20.99 9.78
C GLY A 588 13.40 -21.27 8.28
N TYR A 589 14.08 -20.40 7.53
CA TYR A 589 14.16 -20.41 6.07
C TYR A 589 15.58 -20.46 5.51
N ASP A 590 16.59 -20.56 6.36
CA ASP A 590 18.02 -20.67 6.04
C ASP A 590 18.46 -22.02 5.45
N SER A 591 17.53 -22.98 5.30
CA SER A 591 17.80 -24.32 4.77
C SER A 591 17.39 -24.36 3.31
N VAL A 592 18.37 -24.56 2.45
CA VAL A 592 18.24 -24.41 0.99
C VAL A 592 18.78 -25.64 0.27
N ARG A 593 18.40 -25.83 -0.99
CA ARG A 593 18.92 -26.87 -1.88
C ARG A 593 19.32 -26.21 -3.20
N ARG A 594 20.40 -26.64 -3.85
CA ARG A 594 20.78 -26.09 -5.17
C ARG A 594 19.80 -26.47 -6.28
N THR A 595 19.10 -27.60 -6.12
CA THR A 595 18.04 -28.06 -7.02
C THR A 595 16.91 -28.68 -6.20
N ARG A 596 15.78 -29.00 -6.82
CA ARG A 596 14.64 -29.65 -6.15
C ARG A 596 15.04 -30.98 -5.52
N GLU A 597 15.83 -31.77 -6.25
CA GLU A 597 16.40 -33.06 -5.86
C GLU A 597 17.71 -32.93 -5.07
N GLY A 598 18.24 -31.72 -4.96
CA GLY A 598 19.54 -31.44 -4.34
C GLY A 598 19.56 -31.67 -2.84
N ILE A 599 20.77 -31.88 -2.31
CA ILE A 599 20.99 -32.04 -0.87
C ILE A 599 20.76 -30.72 -0.15
N SER A 600 20.02 -30.77 0.96
CA SER A 600 19.77 -29.61 1.79
C SER A 600 21.00 -29.22 2.59
N HIS A 601 21.31 -27.91 2.60
CA HIS A 601 22.37 -27.32 3.40
C HIS A 601 21.91 -26.00 4.02
N LYS A 602 22.73 -25.45 4.92
CA LYS A 602 22.47 -24.18 5.62
C LYS A 602 23.11 -23.01 4.87
N MET A 603 22.34 -21.94 4.69
CA MET A 603 22.76 -20.69 4.06
C MET A 603 22.05 -19.50 4.71
N PRO A 604 22.36 -19.20 5.99
CA PRO A 604 21.70 -18.12 6.75
C PRO A 604 22.04 -16.73 6.22
N GLU A 605 23.21 -16.58 5.61
CA GLU A 605 23.76 -15.29 5.17
C GLU A 605 24.41 -15.44 3.80
N GLU A 606 24.39 -14.37 3.03
CA GLU A 606 25.12 -14.22 1.77
C GLU A 606 25.75 -12.84 1.69
N LEU A 607 26.93 -12.74 1.10
CA LEU A 607 27.68 -11.51 0.95
C LEU A 607 28.33 -11.46 -0.43
N TYR A 608 28.11 -10.37 -1.17
CA TYR A 608 28.62 -10.18 -2.52
C TYR A 608 29.33 -8.83 -2.63
N ASP A 609 30.55 -8.82 -3.20
CA ASP A 609 31.29 -7.62 -3.58
C ASP A 609 30.80 -7.18 -4.97
N LEU A 610 29.98 -6.14 -5.05
CA LEU A 610 29.31 -5.74 -6.29
C LEU A 610 30.25 -5.04 -7.29
N ILE A 611 31.44 -4.63 -6.84
CA ILE A 611 32.46 -4.06 -7.73
C ILE A 611 33.14 -5.17 -8.52
N LYS A 612 33.50 -6.27 -7.85
CA LYS A 612 34.20 -7.40 -8.47
C LYS A 612 33.26 -8.47 -9.04
N ASP A 613 32.10 -8.61 -8.41
CA ASP A 613 31.08 -9.60 -8.72
C ASP A 613 29.70 -8.94 -8.87
N PRO A 614 29.49 -8.12 -9.92
CA PRO A 614 28.20 -7.47 -10.18
C PRO A 614 27.09 -8.45 -10.53
N MET A 615 27.42 -9.73 -10.79
CA MET A 615 26.47 -10.80 -11.10
C MET A 615 26.13 -11.66 -9.87
N GLU A 616 26.72 -11.38 -8.70
CA GLU A 616 26.40 -12.02 -7.43
C GLU A 616 26.60 -13.55 -7.46
N LEU A 617 27.70 -14.01 -8.07
CA LEU A 617 28.02 -15.42 -8.27
C LEU A 617 28.84 -16.03 -7.13
N GLU A 618 29.67 -15.23 -6.45
CA GLU A 618 30.58 -15.69 -5.40
C GLU A 618 30.15 -15.19 -4.01
N ASN A 619 29.63 -16.10 -3.18
CA ASN A 619 29.27 -15.78 -1.81
C ASN A 619 30.51 -15.72 -0.89
N LEU A 620 30.81 -14.54 -0.37
CA LEU A 620 32.02 -14.22 0.39
C LEU A 620 31.92 -14.44 1.91
N VAL A 621 30.80 -14.97 2.44
CA VAL A 621 30.58 -15.14 3.90
C VAL A 621 31.70 -15.93 4.59
N ASN A 622 32.31 -16.89 3.89
CA ASN A 622 33.37 -17.75 4.45
C ASN A 622 34.80 -17.31 4.09
N SER A 623 34.96 -16.24 3.30
CA SER A 623 36.26 -15.79 2.79
C SER A 623 36.61 -14.35 3.16
N ASN A 624 35.62 -13.48 3.40
CA ASN A 624 35.84 -12.07 3.71
C ASN A 624 35.17 -11.64 5.03
N PHE A 625 35.77 -12.03 6.16
CA PHE A 625 35.23 -11.75 7.50
C PHE A 625 35.18 -10.25 7.85
N THR A 626 36.07 -9.44 7.29
CA THR A 626 36.08 -7.98 7.53
C THR A 626 34.86 -7.32 6.92
N LEU A 627 34.60 -7.57 5.63
CA LEU A 627 33.42 -7.05 4.94
C LEU A 627 32.13 -7.61 5.54
N LEU A 628 32.13 -8.89 5.95
CA LEU A 628 30.97 -9.47 6.64
C LEU A 628 30.67 -8.76 7.98
N GLY A 629 31.71 -8.40 8.75
CA GLY A 629 31.56 -7.65 9.98
C GLY A 629 30.95 -6.26 9.75
N GLU A 630 31.43 -5.56 8.72
CA GLU A 630 30.89 -4.28 8.27
C GLU A 630 29.42 -4.40 7.83
N ALA A 631 29.11 -5.34 6.95
CA ALA A 631 27.77 -5.60 6.46
C ALA A 631 26.77 -5.89 7.59
N ARG A 632 27.15 -6.71 8.57
CA ARG A 632 26.34 -6.97 9.76
C ARG A 632 26.12 -5.71 10.60
N SER A 633 27.11 -4.81 10.70
CA SER A 633 26.96 -3.52 11.38
C SER A 633 25.98 -2.61 10.65
N ILE A 634 26.14 -2.45 9.33
CA ILE A 634 25.24 -1.61 8.52
C ILE A 634 23.81 -2.14 8.58
N LEU A 635 23.59 -3.46 8.52
CA LEU A 635 22.25 -4.02 8.69
C LEU A 635 21.72 -3.71 10.09
N LYS A 636 22.56 -3.74 11.13
CA LYS A 636 22.16 -3.38 12.50
C LYS A 636 21.76 -1.92 12.65
N GLU A 637 22.39 -1.02 11.93
CA GLU A 637 22.08 0.42 11.93
C GLU A 637 20.82 0.76 11.13
N ASN A 638 20.56 0.02 10.05
CA ASN A 638 19.39 0.20 9.17
C ASN A 638 18.25 -0.78 9.47
N GLN A 639 18.28 -1.39 10.66
CA GLN A 639 17.33 -2.42 11.04
C GLN A 639 15.93 -1.83 11.25
N LEU A 640 14.93 -2.66 10.94
CA LEU A 640 13.54 -2.35 11.23
C LEU A 640 13.30 -2.17 12.73
N SER A 641 12.28 -1.37 13.05
CA SER A 641 11.83 -1.19 14.43
C SER A 641 11.11 -2.46 14.89
N LYS A 642 11.51 -3.03 16.03
CA LYS A 642 11.07 -4.35 16.49
C LYS A 642 10.14 -4.26 17.69
N ASN A 643 9.17 -5.18 17.74
CA ASN A 643 8.45 -5.55 18.94
C ASN A 643 9.30 -6.55 19.76
N SER A 644 9.01 -6.69 21.06
CA SER A 644 9.78 -7.55 21.95
C SER A 644 8.89 -8.52 22.71
N PHE A 645 9.24 -9.81 22.72
CA PHE A 645 8.75 -10.77 23.69
C PHE A 645 9.64 -10.75 24.91
N PHE A 646 9.01 -10.80 26.07
CA PHE A 646 9.72 -10.95 27.33
C PHE A 646 9.26 -12.23 27.99
N LEU A 647 10.19 -13.17 28.15
CA LEU A 647 10.00 -14.34 29.00
C LEU A 647 10.77 -14.12 30.31
N ARG A 648 10.04 -13.83 31.39
CA ARG A 648 10.61 -13.81 32.74
C ARG A 648 10.65 -15.21 33.31
N LEU A 649 11.82 -15.58 33.83
CA LEU A 649 12.07 -16.82 34.55
C LEU A 649 12.34 -16.42 36.02
N PRO A 650 11.40 -16.68 36.95
CA PRO A 650 11.53 -16.22 38.33
C PRO A 650 12.71 -16.92 39.02
N LYS A 651 13.40 -16.24 39.93
CA LYS A 651 14.48 -16.84 40.73
C LYS A 651 14.05 -18.15 41.38
N CYS A 652 14.98 -19.10 41.50
CA CYS A 652 14.67 -20.37 42.16
C CYS A 652 14.92 -20.27 43.67
N GLU A 653 14.03 -20.86 44.47
CA GLU A 653 14.19 -20.94 45.93
C GLU A 653 15.40 -21.80 46.33
N ASN A 654 15.70 -22.84 45.53
CA ASN A 654 16.89 -23.69 45.61
C ASN A 654 17.62 -23.68 44.26
N VAL A 655 18.89 -24.11 44.20
CA VAL A 655 19.60 -24.28 42.92
C VAL A 655 18.77 -25.16 41.99
N CYS A 656 18.45 -24.64 40.80
CA CYS A 656 17.66 -25.32 39.79
C CYS A 656 18.36 -25.21 38.44
N GLU A 657 18.18 -26.20 37.58
CA GLU A 657 18.54 -26.10 36.17
C GLU A 657 17.26 -25.84 35.37
N ARG A 658 17.29 -24.84 34.49
CA ARG A 658 16.20 -24.60 33.55
C ARG A 658 16.68 -24.65 32.11
N GLU A 659 15.93 -25.38 31.30
CA GLU A 659 16.08 -25.43 29.86
C GLU A 659 14.85 -24.81 29.20
N VAL A 660 15.07 -23.88 28.27
CA VAL A 660 14.02 -23.17 27.54
C VAL A 660 14.13 -23.52 26.07
N ARG A 661 13.08 -24.13 25.51
CA ARG A 661 13.00 -24.51 24.09
C ARG A 661 11.98 -23.66 23.37
N PHE A 662 12.44 -22.84 22.43
CA PHE A 662 11.64 -22.10 21.47
C PHE A 662 11.61 -22.82 20.13
N PHE A 663 10.41 -22.93 19.55
CA PHE A 663 10.19 -23.48 18.22
C PHE A 663 9.52 -22.41 17.35
N SER A 664 10.24 -21.73 16.46
CA SER A 664 9.68 -20.71 15.56
C SER A 664 9.03 -21.35 14.34
N LYS A 665 7.92 -20.77 13.86
CA LYS A 665 7.29 -21.14 12.58
C LYS A 665 7.72 -20.23 11.41
N GLY A 666 8.95 -19.72 11.46
CA GLY A 666 9.42 -18.73 10.50
C GLY A 666 8.92 -17.32 10.84
N GLY A 667 9.66 -16.31 10.40
CA GLY A 667 9.39 -14.90 10.68
C GLY A 667 10.67 -14.15 11.01
N ILE A 668 10.56 -12.82 11.09
CA ILE A 668 11.71 -11.93 11.24
C ILE A 668 12.13 -11.86 12.72
N TYR A 669 12.71 -12.95 13.22
CA TYR A 669 13.16 -13.03 14.61
C TYR A 669 14.61 -12.62 14.77
N ARG A 670 14.88 -11.95 15.86
CA ARG A 670 16.21 -11.74 16.42
C ARG A 670 16.15 -12.08 17.89
N TYR A 671 16.98 -13.03 18.29
CA TYR A 671 17.08 -13.45 19.69
C TYR A 671 18.14 -12.57 20.36
N ASP A 672 17.73 -11.73 21.30
CA ASP A 672 18.62 -10.85 22.07
C ASP A 672 18.60 -11.30 23.53
N PHE A 673 19.64 -12.00 23.97
CA PHE A 673 19.69 -12.56 25.31
C PHE A 673 20.12 -11.49 26.33
N THR A 674 19.30 -11.24 27.35
CA THR A 674 19.64 -10.36 28.48
C THR A 674 19.71 -11.17 29.78
N GLY A 675 20.87 -11.77 30.06
CA GLY A 675 21.10 -12.60 31.25
C GLY A 675 22.17 -13.67 31.02
N ASP A 676 22.45 -14.48 32.04
CA ASP A 676 23.42 -15.58 31.98
C ASP A 676 22.78 -16.86 31.40
N LEU A 677 22.50 -16.82 30.11
CA LEU A 677 21.90 -17.92 29.35
C LEU A 677 22.95 -18.53 28.41
N LYS A 678 23.10 -19.85 28.46
CA LYS A 678 23.92 -20.60 27.50
C LYS A 678 23.05 -21.17 26.38
N VAL A 679 23.37 -20.84 25.14
CA VAL A 679 22.74 -21.49 23.97
C VAL A 679 23.27 -22.93 23.88
N LEU A 680 22.37 -23.92 23.94
CA LEU A 680 22.68 -25.34 23.78
C LEU A 680 22.52 -25.80 22.32
N GLN A 681 21.46 -25.32 21.68
CA GLN A 681 21.17 -25.59 20.28
C GLN A 681 20.53 -24.34 19.69
N GLU A 682 21.01 -23.95 18.53
CA GLU A 682 20.38 -22.92 17.71
C GLU A 682 20.38 -23.45 16.28
N ASP A 683 19.18 -23.75 15.80
CA ASP A 683 18.92 -23.96 14.40
C ASP A 683 17.79 -23.03 13.95
N SER A 684 17.40 -23.15 12.69
CA SER A 684 16.48 -22.23 12.07
C SER A 684 15.11 -22.18 12.71
N LYS A 685 14.65 -23.31 13.24
CA LYS A 685 13.33 -23.39 13.88
C LYS A 685 13.44 -23.60 15.37
N ASN A 686 14.58 -24.05 15.90
CA ASN A 686 14.71 -24.42 17.29
C ASN A 686 15.80 -23.62 17.98
N ILE A 687 15.46 -23.02 19.12
CA ILE A 687 16.44 -22.46 20.04
C ILE A 687 16.26 -23.12 21.40
N VAL A 688 17.35 -23.68 21.91
CA VAL A 688 17.42 -24.32 23.22
C VAL A 688 18.42 -23.56 24.06
N LEU A 689 17.95 -22.99 25.16
CA LEU A 689 18.74 -22.21 26.11
C LEU A 689 18.80 -22.93 27.45
N LYS A 690 19.93 -22.81 28.14
CA LYS A 690 20.11 -23.28 29.52
C LYS A 690 20.47 -22.12 30.42
N ILE A 691 19.74 -21.96 31.53
CA ILE A 691 20.11 -21.02 32.59
C ILE A 691 21.28 -21.61 33.38
N LEU A 692 22.32 -20.81 33.62
CA LEU A 692 23.45 -21.21 34.46
C LEU A 692 23.07 -21.21 35.95
N ASN A 693 23.58 -22.19 36.70
CA ASN A 693 23.24 -22.36 38.12
C ASN A 693 23.61 -21.16 38.99
N THR A 694 24.66 -20.41 38.60
CA THR A 694 25.15 -19.18 39.25
C THR A 694 24.15 -18.03 39.21
N SER A 695 23.18 -18.10 38.30
CA SER A 695 22.31 -16.98 37.94
C SER A 695 20.88 -17.18 38.48
N ASN A 696 20.67 -18.25 39.25
CA ASN A 696 19.42 -18.59 39.94
C ASN A 696 19.04 -17.63 41.08
N ALA A 697 19.97 -16.78 41.53
CA ALA A 697 19.76 -15.83 42.62
C ALA A 697 18.83 -14.66 42.23
N PHE A 698 18.67 -14.41 40.93
CA PHE A 698 17.87 -13.31 40.38
C PHE A 698 16.93 -13.82 39.30
N ASP A 699 15.90 -13.04 39.00
CA ASP A 699 15.04 -13.30 37.85
C ASP A 699 15.86 -13.15 36.57
N GLN A 700 15.66 -14.07 35.64
CA GLN A 700 16.24 -13.97 34.29
C GLN A 700 15.17 -13.53 33.31
N VAL A 701 15.55 -12.71 32.34
CA VAL A 701 14.62 -12.25 31.29
C VAL A 701 15.21 -12.60 29.94
N LEU A 702 14.45 -13.32 29.13
CA LEU A 702 14.78 -13.47 27.72
C LEU A 702 13.98 -12.44 26.92
N GLU A 703 14.69 -11.62 26.13
CA GLU A 703 14.09 -10.74 25.14
C GLU A 703 14.19 -11.38 23.75
N VAL A 704 13.07 -11.48 23.03
CA VAL A 704 13.08 -11.87 21.61
C VAL A 704 12.49 -10.75 20.81
N LYS A 705 13.27 -10.17 19.90
CA LYS A 705 12.83 -9.07 19.05
C LYS A 705 12.28 -9.61 17.73
N THR A 706 11.17 -9.07 17.27
CA THR A 706 10.59 -9.42 15.98
C THR A 706 9.92 -8.22 15.33
N VAL A 707 9.85 -8.19 14.00
CA VAL A 707 8.89 -7.33 13.31
C VAL A 707 7.62 -8.06 12.90
N ASP A 708 7.54 -9.37 13.15
CA ASP A 708 6.31 -10.14 12.94
C ASP A 708 5.24 -9.67 13.93
N PRO A 709 4.16 -9.03 13.45
CA PRO A 709 3.05 -8.56 14.29
C PRO A 709 2.25 -9.71 14.94
N SER A 710 2.31 -10.91 14.37
CA SER A 710 1.55 -12.10 14.79
C SER A 710 2.49 -13.32 14.86
N PRO A 711 3.52 -13.26 15.72
CA PRO A 711 4.50 -14.34 15.90
C PRO A 711 3.82 -15.69 16.18
N ILE A 712 4.31 -16.76 15.56
CA ILE A 712 3.87 -18.11 15.91
C ILE A 712 5.07 -18.92 16.35
N PHE A 713 5.10 -19.27 17.64
CA PHE A 713 6.11 -20.15 18.20
C PHE A 713 5.53 -21.13 19.22
N LYS A 714 6.29 -22.19 19.50
CA LYS A 714 6.06 -23.10 20.63
C LYS A 714 7.10 -22.85 21.70
N LEU A 715 6.69 -22.90 22.96
CA LEU A 715 7.57 -22.74 24.11
C LEU A 715 7.45 -23.97 25.02
N LYS A 716 8.58 -24.57 25.37
CA LYS A 716 8.69 -25.56 26.44
C LYS A 716 9.74 -25.12 27.45
N ILE A 717 9.41 -25.19 28.72
CA ILE A 717 10.34 -24.89 29.82
C ILE A 717 10.47 -26.16 30.67
N LEU A 718 11.70 -26.64 30.84
CA LEU A 718 12.01 -27.78 31.71
C LEU A 718 12.77 -27.25 32.92
N LYS A 719 12.27 -27.50 34.13
CA LYS A 719 12.95 -27.22 35.40
C LYS A 719 13.37 -28.54 36.03
N ASN A 720 14.67 -28.76 36.19
CA ASN A 720 15.27 -30.01 36.65
C ASN A 720 14.77 -31.24 35.86
N GLY A 721 14.61 -31.08 34.53
CA GLY A 721 14.10 -32.13 33.64
C GLY A 721 12.57 -32.31 33.63
N ILE A 722 11.83 -31.60 34.48
CA ILE A 722 10.37 -31.68 34.57
C ILE A 722 9.73 -30.47 33.88
N LEU A 723 8.65 -30.67 33.12
CA LEU A 723 7.92 -29.61 32.44
C LEU A 723 7.35 -28.58 33.44
N GLU A 724 7.69 -27.31 33.25
CA GLU A 724 7.24 -26.18 34.08
C GLU A 724 6.17 -25.37 33.33
N ASN A 725 5.03 -25.15 33.99
CA ASN A 725 3.96 -24.30 33.47
C ASN A 725 4.37 -22.82 33.46
N TYR A 726 3.73 -22.01 32.61
CA TYR A 726 3.98 -20.57 32.52
C TYR A 726 2.69 -19.78 32.32
N ARG A 727 2.75 -18.49 32.64
CA ARG A 727 1.69 -17.51 32.33
C ARG A 727 1.96 -16.83 31.01
N VAL A 728 0.90 -16.51 30.27
CA VAL A 728 1.01 -15.80 28.99
C VAL A 728 0.04 -14.62 28.90
N GLY A 729 0.46 -13.59 28.17
CA GLY A 729 -0.39 -12.48 27.75
C GLY A 729 -0.58 -11.39 28.81
N LYS A 730 -1.38 -10.38 28.45
CA LYS A 730 -1.65 -9.20 29.30
C LYS A 730 -2.25 -9.56 30.66
N TRP A 731 -3.11 -10.58 30.68
CA TRP A 731 -3.84 -11.01 31.87
C TRP A 731 -3.12 -12.12 32.65
N GLY A 732 -1.99 -12.62 32.14
CA GLY A 732 -1.24 -13.69 32.76
C GLY A 732 -2.05 -14.98 32.90
N ILE A 733 -2.86 -15.30 31.88
CA ILE A 733 -3.65 -16.53 31.81
C ILE A 733 -2.66 -17.69 31.95
N ARG A 734 -2.96 -18.61 32.88
CA ARG A 734 -2.13 -19.78 33.08
C ARG A 734 -2.32 -20.67 31.85
N SER A 735 -1.24 -20.86 31.10
CA SER A 735 -1.26 -21.80 29.99
C SER A 735 -0.77 -23.14 30.52
N ASP A 736 -1.60 -24.17 30.44
CA ASP A 736 -1.04 -25.53 30.28
C ASP A 736 -0.26 -25.55 28.96
N VAL A 737 0.74 -26.42 28.84
CA VAL A 737 1.69 -26.41 27.71
C VAL A 737 0.95 -26.47 26.36
N SER A 738 0.86 -25.32 25.69
CA SER A 738 0.16 -25.19 24.41
C SER A 738 1.03 -25.67 23.25
N TRP A 739 0.40 -26.31 22.27
CA TRP A 739 1.05 -26.70 21.02
C TRP A 739 1.42 -25.50 20.14
N GLU A 740 0.73 -24.36 20.27
CA GLU A 740 0.98 -23.08 19.55
C GLU A 740 0.52 -21.89 20.42
N ILE A 741 1.38 -20.89 20.64
CA ILE A 741 1.06 -19.69 21.44
C ILE A 741 0.84 -18.51 20.49
N LEU A 742 -0.05 -17.57 20.85
CA LEU A 742 -0.32 -16.32 20.11
C LEU A 742 -1.02 -16.49 18.76
N LYS A 743 -1.51 -17.69 18.43
CA LYS A 743 -2.08 -18.02 17.12
C LYS A 743 -3.39 -17.28 16.81
N ASP A 744 -4.26 -17.10 17.80
CA ASP A 744 -5.66 -16.75 17.52
C ASP A 744 -6.26 -15.62 18.39
N GLU A 745 -5.54 -15.02 19.35
CA GLU A 745 -6.16 -13.98 20.22
C GLU A 745 -5.39 -12.65 20.36
N PRO A 746 -6.09 -11.50 20.17
CA PRO A 746 -5.52 -10.17 20.32
C PRO A 746 -5.14 -9.80 21.77
N ASP A 747 -5.63 -10.55 22.77
CA ASP A 747 -5.46 -10.23 24.20
C ASP A 747 -4.13 -10.72 24.82
N TYR A 748 -3.28 -11.38 24.02
CA TYR A 748 -1.93 -11.75 24.45
C TYR A 748 -0.91 -10.60 24.39
N VAL A 749 -1.32 -9.44 23.87
CA VAL A 749 -0.50 -8.24 23.72
C VAL A 749 -0.57 -7.37 24.98
N ALA A 750 0.57 -7.07 25.60
CA ALA A 750 0.67 -6.09 26.68
C ALA A 750 1.24 -4.77 26.13
N LEU A 751 0.54 -3.66 26.40
CA LEU A 751 0.85 -2.33 25.86
C LEU A 751 1.60 -1.50 26.90
N ASP A 752 2.80 -1.04 26.56
CA ASP A 752 3.62 0.00 27.23
C ASP A 752 3.89 -0.16 28.75
N LYS A 753 3.45 -1.25 29.38
CA LYS A 753 3.68 -1.56 30.80
C LYS A 753 3.79 -3.08 31.01
N PRO A 754 4.60 -3.54 31.98
CA PRO A 754 4.62 -4.94 32.38
C PRO A 754 3.21 -5.41 32.79
N PRO A 755 2.79 -6.62 32.38
CA PRO A 755 1.51 -7.19 32.76
C PRO A 755 1.28 -7.26 34.27
N TYR A 756 0.02 -7.31 34.68
CA TYR A 756 -0.34 -7.52 36.08
C TYR A 756 0.26 -8.83 36.61
N ARG A 757 0.85 -8.80 37.81
CA ARG A 757 1.61 -9.91 38.45
C ARG A 757 2.83 -10.41 37.67
N TYR A 758 3.28 -9.73 36.62
CA TYR A 758 4.49 -10.11 35.90
C TYR A 758 5.68 -10.30 36.85
N SER A 759 5.94 -9.32 37.72
CA SER A 759 7.04 -9.36 38.69
C SER A 759 6.78 -10.26 39.91
N SER A 760 5.51 -10.50 40.26
CA SER A 760 5.15 -11.30 41.45
C SER A 760 4.84 -12.77 41.13
N SER A 761 4.84 -13.16 39.85
CA SER A 761 4.57 -14.54 39.44
C SER A 761 5.66 -15.49 39.95
N LYS A 762 5.24 -16.60 40.55
CA LYS A 762 6.11 -17.69 41.03
C LYS A 762 6.53 -18.68 39.94
N ILE A 763 5.85 -18.65 38.79
CA ILE A 763 6.17 -19.43 37.59
C ILE A 763 6.58 -18.50 36.45
N PRO A 764 7.26 -19.00 35.41
CA PRO A 764 7.62 -18.20 34.24
C PRO A 764 6.44 -17.40 33.67
N PHE A 765 6.74 -16.23 33.11
CA PHE A 765 5.74 -15.33 32.54
C PHE A 765 6.22 -14.81 31.18
N LEU A 766 5.47 -15.13 30.14
CA LEU A 766 5.68 -14.66 28.77
C LEU A 766 4.69 -13.53 28.45
N TYR A 767 5.16 -12.41 27.93
CA TYR A 767 4.28 -11.43 27.33
C TYR A 767 4.89 -10.79 26.09
N TYR A 768 4.02 -10.26 25.23
CA TYR A 768 4.43 -9.56 24.03
C TYR A 768 4.26 -8.06 24.21
N HIS A 769 5.35 -7.32 24.13
CA HIS A 769 5.37 -5.86 24.17
C HIS A 769 5.33 -5.30 22.76
N THR A 770 4.22 -4.65 22.42
CA THR A 770 3.94 -4.12 21.08
C THR A 770 4.20 -2.62 20.96
N GLY A 771 5.20 -2.10 21.69
CA GLY A 771 5.57 -0.67 21.65
C GLY A 771 5.80 -0.10 20.25
N PHE A 772 5.91 -0.95 19.23
CA PHE A 772 5.91 -0.58 17.82
C PHE A 772 4.64 -1.02 17.05
N SER A 773 4.01 -2.16 17.34
CA SER A 773 2.75 -2.59 16.74
C SER A 773 1.50 -2.05 17.46
N GLY A 774 1.30 -0.73 17.38
CA GLY A 774 -0.04 -0.17 17.29
C GLY A 774 -0.94 -0.26 18.52
N GLY A 775 -0.82 0.71 19.43
CA GLY A 775 -1.85 1.07 20.40
C GLY A 775 -1.30 1.56 21.72
N LYS A 776 -1.75 2.73 22.18
CA LYS A 776 -1.93 2.95 23.62
C LYS A 776 -3.38 2.61 23.92
N GLU A 777 -3.60 1.83 24.96
CA GLU A 777 -4.95 1.56 25.45
C GLU A 777 -5.63 2.90 25.77
N THR A 778 -6.82 3.12 25.23
CA THR A 778 -7.64 4.27 25.62
C THR A 778 -8.05 4.13 27.09
N GLU A 779 -8.40 5.24 27.75
CA GLU A 779 -8.87 5.19 29.15
C GLU A 779 -10.12 4.29 29.29
N GLU A 780 -10.96 4.26 28.26
CA GLU A 780 -12.18 3.44 28.18
C GLU A 780 -11.86 1.94 28.03
N GLU A 781 -10.91 1.57 27.17
CA GLU A 781 -10.44 0.18 27.05
C GLU A 781 -9.78 -0.28 28.34
N ALA A 782 -8.99 0.58 28.99
CA ALA A 782 -8.35 0.27 30.27
C ALA A 782 -9.39 0.05 31.38
N ALA A 783 -10.45 0.87 31.43
CA ALA A 783 -11.55 0.71 32.37
C ALA A 783 -12.37 -0.57 32.10
N MET A 784 -12.69 -0.85 30.83
CA MET A 784 -13.39 -2.07 30.43
C MET A 784 -12.56 -3.32 30.74
N GLY A 785 -11.25 -3.28 30.53
CA GLY A 785 -10.32 -4.34 30.92
C GLY A 785 -10.32 -4.60 32.43
N GLN A 786 -10.48 -3.56 33.27
CA GLN A 786 -10.64 -3.73 34.72
C GLN A 786 -11.96 -4.42 35.07
N GLU A 787 -13.06 -4.14 34.37
CA GLU A 787 -14.35 -4.79 34.60
C GLU A 787 -14.39 -6.24 34.09
N VAL A 788 -13.89 -6.51 32.88
CA VAL A 788 -13.71 -7.87 32.37
C VAL A 788 -12.86 -8.70 33.33
N ARG A 789 -11.80 -8.11 33.89
CA ARG A 789 -10.99 -8.74 34.93
C ARG A 789 -11.80 -9.08 36.18
N LYS A 790 -12.60 -8.15 36.74
CA LYS A 790 -13.43 -8.44 37.92
C LYS A 790 -14.37 -9.62 37.65
N ILE A 791 -14.93 -9.69 36.44
CA ILE A 791 -15.78 -10.80 36.00
C ILE A 791 -14.98 -12.11 35.97
N LEU A 792 -13.83 -12.14 35.30
CA LEU A 792 -12.98 -13.33 35.21
C LEU A 792 -12.43 -13.81 36.57
N GLU A 793 -12.11 -12.88 37.48
CA GLU A 793 -11.72 -13.18 38.86
C GLU A 793 -12.90 -13.76 39.65
N SER A 794 -14.10 -13.18 39.50
CA SER A 794 -15.32 -13.64 40.17
C SER A 794 -15.79 -15.02 39.68
N TRP A 795 -15.51 -15.36 38.42
CA TRP A 795 -15.90 -16.63 37.81
C TRP A 795 -14.84 -17.74 38.01
N GLY A 796 -13.73 -17.47 38.70
CA GLY A 796 -12.69 -18.47 39.00
C GLY A 796 -11.80 -18.88 37.82
N TYR A 797 -12.00 -18.30 36.63
CA TYR A 797 -11.28 -18.66 35.39
C TYR A 797 -9.80 -18.27 35.38
N ILE A 798 -9.32 -17.43 36.31
CA ILE A 798 -7.91 -17.02 36.40
C ILE A 798 -7.07 -18.01 37.26
N HIS A 799 -7.71 -18.97 37.94
CA HIS A 799 -7.05 -19.95 38.81
C HIS A 799 -6.86 -21.35 38.19
N GLN A 800 -7.61 -21.69 37.14
CA GLN A 800 -7.26 -22.78 36.22
C GLN A 800 -6.31 -22.24 35.15
#